data_AF-A0A8J3W973-F1
#
_entry.id   AF-A0A8J3W973-F1
#
_cell.length_a   1.000
_cell.length_b   1.000
_cell.length_c   1.000
_cell.angle_alpha   90.00
_cell.angle_beta   90.00
_cell.angle_gamma   90.00
#
_symmetry.space_group_name_H-M   'P 1'
#
loop_
_entity.id
_entity.type
_entity.pdbx_description
1 polymer ?
#
loop_
_entity_poly.entity_id
_entity_poly.type
_entity_poly.pdbx_seq_one_letter_code
_entity_poly.pdbx_strand_id
1 'polypeptide(L)'
;MATAIVLTIIPAAPALAENSPAPSPAAAESPAAPSPAPEESPAPDAASPSPAEATPPATPAPKLEEGLTADEDGARVIVEVTAPAETAPVAAQAQALPGAEVVLQPADTSFIVVEATGDSLAALAEDPRVVSVRRDRAYSPAALAPNLGVIRAEEVHNTGIRGENQTIAVIDTGIDADHPSFGGKVVSQACFSVADGTSQTLCPNGQTTDLASADAETPACVHNGVNLCDHGTHVAGIAHAVAPGADIVAVQVFSRDNDCYGDGGGEVCLTAYESSILLALDHIAGLKDGGRNVVAVNLSLGGGLFEGSCDGHPELQTMRQKVEALRDKGVAVVAAAGNDGFAGGGAPGCLSAAVTVGATGNDDRVPHWSNHGPTLDLFAPGVEIDSAVPGGLTQVYSGTSMATPHVTGAFALMAQKEAGAPDALLGKLKAAGRPIVYGEVTVPRLDVGVAILGGAPQPGVSQQPEPGGDPGDDPSDTPTPDPSSGPEPEPVPDDTPDPTPVPLPTVTVTVTVTATPPAAAPAVCTRGKGRTTLTAAQWAVEVARGRGTLPDETLNCYLRLAAKASTVFPEITRASTLGTAYRVLKPSGKAAKSAKAAFDRELLAAWLNWAHGAVNLTAKAGGTSTVKTALASAEKRRLARQSLSGAASALRKQVNTRRPA
;
A
#
# COMPACT_ATOMS: atom_id res chain seq x y z
N MET A 1 10.56 -19.85 9.28
CA MET A 1 11.23 -18.74 8.57
C MET A 1 10.47 -17.49 8.97
N ALA A 2 11.13 -16.40 9.34
CA ALA A 2 10.44 -15.18 9.77
C ALA A 2 9.67 -14.60 8.58
N THR A 3 8.36 -14.43 8.72
CA THR A 3 7.53 -13.75 7.73
C THR A 3 7.80 -12.26 7.86
N ALA A 4 8.31 -11.63 6.81
CA ALA A 4 8.63 -10.21 6.80
C ALA A 4 7.51 -9.46 6.07
N ILE A 5 7.02 -8.37 6.67
CA ILE A 5 5.96 -7.51 6.12
C ILE A 5 6.63 -6.35 5.39
N VAL A 6 6.43 -6.25 4.08
CA VAL A 6 7.07 -5.23 3.23
C VAL A 6 6.09 -4.09 2.99
N LEU A 7 6.48 -2.87 3.34
CA LEU A 7 5.77 -1.66 2.92
C LEU A 7 6.37 -1.17 1.60
N THR A 8 5.59 -1.22 0.53
CA THR A 8 5.96 -0.60 -0.75
C THR A 8 5.70 0.90 -0.70
N ILE A 9 6.77 1.67 -0.63
CA ILE A 9 6.75 3.12 -0.77
C ILE A 9 7.10 3.43 -2.22
N ILE A 10 6.20 4.09 -2.94
CA ILE A 10 6.53 4.68 -4.25
C ILE A 10 7.26 6.00 -3.93
N PRO A 11 8.56 6.15 -4.28
CA PRO A 11 9.32 7.33 -3.88
C PRO A 11 8.96 8.55 -4.74
N ALA A 12 8.61 9.67 -4.09
CA ALA A 12 8.73 10.99 -4.71
C ALA A 12 10.14 11.52 -4.48
N ALA A 13 10.95 11.63 -5.54
CA ALA A 13 12.35 12.04 -5.43
C ALA A 13 12.51 13.50 -4.91
N PRO A 14 13.58 13.80 -4.15
CA PRO A 14 13.92 15.13 -3.65
C PRO A 14 15.31 15.62 -4.11
N ALA A 15 15.44 16.93 -4.22
CA ALA A 15 16.68 17.59 -4.60
C ALA A 15 17.47 18.03 -3.35
N LEU A 16 18.76 17.67 -3.33
CA LEU A 16 19.75 18.08 -2.34
C LEU A 16 20.00 19.59 -2.37
N ALA A 17 20.18 20.19 -1.19
CA ALA A 17 20.75 21.52 -1.02
C ALA A 17 22.15 21.42 -0.41
N GLU A 18 23.17 21.94 -1.11
CA GLU A 18 24.45 22.32 -0.49
C GLU A 18 24.73 23.82 -0.70
N ASN A 19 24.91 24.49 0.43
CA ASN A 19 25.78 25.62 0.76
C ASN A 19 25.58 27.06 0.21
N SER A 20 25.28 27.92 1.20
CA SER A 20 26.04 29.10 1.65
C SER A 20 25.53 30.53 1.33
N PRO A 21 25.87 31.54 2.19
CA PRO A 21 25.04 32.72 2.45
C PRO A 21 25.54 34.07 1.87
N ALA A 22 24.56 34.98 1.71
CA ALA A 22 24.57 36.46 1.73
C ALA A 22 25.19 37.29 0.57
N PRO A 23 24.65 38.52 0.35
CA PRO A 23 25.51 39.69 0.57
C PRO A 23 24.88 40.85 1.38
N SER A 24 25.81 41.68 1.90
CA SER A 24 25.75 42.72 2.94
C SER A 24 25.21 44.10 2.45
N PRO A 25 25.18 45.16 3.30
CA PRO A 25 26.33 46.06 3.25
C PRO A 25 26.79 46.77 4.56
N ALA A 26 28.06 47.19 4.48
CA ALA A 26 28.72 48.39 5.03
C ALA A 26 29.49 48.31 6.37
N ALA A 27 30.83 48.31 6.29
CA ALA A 27 31.68 49.51 6.48
C ALA A 27 33.20 49.19 6.38
N ALA A 28 33.95 50.19 5.89
CA ALA A 28 35.41 50.38 5.67
C ALA A 28 36.38 49.73 6.71
N GLU A 29 37.63 49.36 6.42
CA GLU A 29 38.77 50.15 5.86
C GLU A 29 39.89 49.22 5.27
N SER A 30 40.73 49.80 4.39
CA SER A 30 41.95 49.24 3.76
C SER A 30 43.22 49.48 4.63
N PRO A 31 44.49 49.20 4.24
CA PRO A 31 45.07 48.44 3.11
C PRO A 31 46.28 47.51 3.50
N ALA A 32 46.75 46.67 2.56
CA ALA A 32 48.17 46.54 2.15
C ALA A 32 48.45 45.28 1.29
N ALA A 33 48.88 45.50 0.04
CA ALA A 33 49.63 44.56 -0.81
C ALA A 33 51.16 44.79 -0.58
N PRO A 34 52.15 44.04 -1.15
CA PRO A 34 52.20 43.62 -2.56
C PRO A 34 52.97 42.31 -2.98
N SER A 35 52.54 41.74 -4.13
CA SER A 35 53.31 41.30 -5.34
C SER A 35 54.32 40.11 -5.34
N PRO A 36 54.77 39.60 -6.52
CA PRO A 36 54.02 39.00 -7.65
C PRO A 36 54.73 37.76 -8.32
N ALA A 37 54.19 37.33 -9.48
CA ALA A 37 54.46 36.19 -10.38
C ALA A 37 55.88 36.11 -11.05
N PRO A 38 56.20 35.18 -12.01
CA PRO A 38 55.58 35.01 -13.37
C PRO A 38 55.31 33.53 -13.77
N GLU A 39 54.32 33.15 -14.60
CA GLU A 39 54.08 33.31 -16.06
C GLU A 39 55.11 32.65 -17.01
N GLU A 40 54.67 31.60 -17.75
CA GLU A 40 55.14 31.25 -19.11
C GLU A 40 54.07 30.40 -19.86
N SER A 41 53.97 30.57 -21.19
CA SER A 41 53.09 29.93 -22.19
C SER A 41 53.82 29.97 -23.56
N PRO A 42 53.40 29.32 -24.69
CA PRO A 42 52.54 28.13 -24.94
C PRO A 42 53.06 27.14 -26.07
N ALA A 43 52.36 25.98 -26.23
CA ALA A 43 52.10 25.11 -27.43
C ALA A 43 53.26 24.45 -28.25
N PRO A 44 53.07 23.38 -29.10
CA PRO A 44 51.82 22.83 -29.67
C PRO A 44 51.63 21.28 -29.75
N ASP A 45 50.35 20.92 -30.00
CA ASP A 45 49.67 19.80 -30.68
C ASP A 45 50.20 18.35 -30.93
N ALA A 46 49.20 17.45 -30.78
CA ALA A 46 48.87 16.25 -31.55
C ALA A 46 49.46 14.86 -31.20
N ALA A 47 48.63 14.01 -30.57
CA ALA A 47 48.37 12.63 -30.99
C ALA A 47 47.08 12.06 -30.31
N SER A 48 46.09 11.66 -31.13
CA SER A 48 44.82 11.05 -30.74
C SER A 48 44.95 9.61 -30.21
N PRO A 49 43.95 9.14 -29.42
CA PRO A 49 43.42 7.80 -29.63
C PRO A 49 41.88 7.77 -29.84
N SER A 50 41.44 6.65 -30.45
CA SER A 50 40.10 6.28 -30.93
C SER A 50 38.95 6.32 -29.90
N PRO A 51 37.68 6.33 -30.34
CA PRO A 51 36.52 6.68 -29.53
C PRO A 51 36.05 5.53 -28.62
N ALA A 52 35.78 5.86 -27.36
CA ALA A 52 34.97 5.04 -26.47
C ALA A 52 33.48 5.25 -26.82
N GLU A 53 32.74 4.15 -26.94
CA GLU A 53 31.29 4.13 -27.13
C GLU A 53 30.58 4.93 -26.01
N ALA A 54 29.81 5.94 -26.42
CA ALA A 54 28.94 6.70 -25.55
C ALA A 54 27.80 5.83 -25.01
N THR A 55 27.62 5.83 -23.70
CA THR A 55 26.42 5.30 -23.04
C THR A 55 25.24 6.20 -23.40
N PRO A 56 24.06 5.66 -23.80
CA PRO A 56 22.90 6.51 -24.08
C PRO A 56 22.41 7.18 -22.79
N PRO A 57 21.90 8.43 -22.87
CA PRO A 57 21.46 9.18 -21.71
C PRO A 57 20.25 8.51 -21.04
N ALA A 58 20.20 8.61 -19.70
CA ALA A 58 19.07 8.18 -18.90
C ALA A 58 17.80 8.92 -19.35
N THR A 59 16.70 8.18 -19.51
CA THR A 59 15.38 8.76 -19.82
C THR A 59 14.96 9.68 -18.67
N PRO A 60 14.60 10.95 -18.94
CA PRO A 60 14.14 11.87 -17.90
C PRO A 60 12.87 11.35 -17.22
N ALA A 61 12.70 11.69 -15.94
CA ALA A 61 11.48 11.40 -15.19
C ALA A 61 10.25 12.04 -15.86
N PRO A 62 9.05 11.44 -15.75
CA PRO A 62 7.84 12.02 -16.31
C PRO A 62 7.58 13.38 -15.66
N LYS A 63 7.37 14.41 -16.49
CA LYS A 63 7.11 15.77 -16.04
C LYS A 63 5.66 15.96 -15.57
N LEU A 64 4.75 15.05 -15.89
CA LEU A 64 3.33 15.11 -15.56
C LEU A 64 3.02 14.21 -14.35
N GLU A 65 2.32 14.75 -13.34
CA GLU A 65 1.83 13.98 -12.18
C GLU A 65 0.88 12.85 -12.63
N GLU A 66 1.07 11.66 -12.07
CA GLU A 66 0.27 10.48 -12.38
C GLU A 66 -1.22 10.73 -12.07
N GLY A 67 -2.10 10.35 -13.01
CA GLY A 67 -3.55 10.58 -12.91
C GLY A 67 -4.05 11.86 -13.59
N LEU A 68 -3.21 12.85 -13.89
CA LEU A 68 -3.64 14.08 -14.58
C LEU A 68 -4.11 13.86 -16.03
N THR A 69 -3.63 12.81 -16.68
CA THR A 69 -4.05 12.47 -18.06
C THR A 69 -5.48 11.96 -18.13
N ALA A 70 -6.06 11.53 -17.01
CA ALA A 70 -7.43 11.00 -16.95
C ALA A 70 -8.49 12.08 -16.64
N ASP A 71 -8.08 13.32 -16.39
CA ASP A 71 -9.00 14.43 -16.06
C ASP A 71 -9.58 15.06 -17.36
N GLU A 72 -10.66 14.47 -17.89
CA GLU A 72 -11.35 14.95 -19.10
C GLU A 72 -12.08 16.29 -18.89
N ASP A 73 -12.53 16.55 -17.66
CA ASP A 73 -13.27 17.77 -17.27
C ASP A 73 -12.34 18.98 -16.95
N GLY A 74 -11.02 18.78 -17.04
CA GLY A 74 -10.02 19.80 -16.71
C GLY A 74 -9.52 19.72 -15.26
N ALA A 75 -8.22 19.94 -15.08
CA ALA A 75 -7.57 20.02 -13.78
C ALA A 75 -6.82 21.34 -13.63
N ARG A 76 -6.95 21.95 -12.45
CA ARG A 76 -6.13 23.10 -12.06
C ARG A 76 -4.77 22.61 -11.59
N VAL A 77 -3.71 23.06 -12.25
CA VAL A 77 -2.33 22.61 -12.05
C VAL A 77 -1.35 23.75 -11.88
N ILE A 78 -0.26 23.48 -11.19
CA ILE A 78 0.98 24.25 -11.21
C ILE A 78 1.87 23.68 -12.31
N VAL A 79 2.26 24.52 -13.26
CA VAL A 79 3.25 24.22 -14.30
C VAL A 79 4.54 24.93 -13.91
N GLU A 80 5.53 24.16 -13.45
CA GLU A 80 6.86 24.68 -13.14
C GLU A 80 7.68 24.78 -14.41
N VAL A 81 8.43 25.88 -14.57
CA VAL A 81 9.26 26.16 -15.74
C VAL A 81 10.74 26.27 -15.35
N THR A 82 11.64 26.13 -16.33
CA THR A 82 13.08 26.06 -16.09
C THR A 82 13.69 27.36 -15.55
N ALA A 83 13.08 28.51 -15.83
CA ALA A 83 13.48 29.81 -15.29
C ALA A 83 12.28 30.80 -15.30
N PRO A 84 12.28 31.86 -14.47
CA PRO A 84 11.18 32.82 -14.44
C PRO A 84 10.89 33.49 -15.80
N ALA A 85 11.93 33.69 -16.62
CA ALA A 85 11.81 34.25 -17.97
C ALA A 85 10.97 33.37 -18.93
N GLU A 86 10.85 32.07 -18.63
CA GLU A 86 10.10 31.10 -19.46
C GLU A 86 8.61 31.06 -19.13
N THR A 87 8.16 31.73 -18.06
CA THR A 87 6.73 31.75 -17.68
C THR A 87 5.83 32.36 -18.75
N ALA A 88 6.21 33.50 -19.34
CA ALA A 88 5.40 34.15 -20.37
C ALA A 88 5.33 33.34 -21.68
N PRO A 89 6.45 32.79 -22.19
CA PRO A 89 6.40 31.89 -23.34
C PRO A 89 5.59 30.60 -23.13
N VAL A 90 5.65 29.97 -21.93
CA VAL A 90 4.88 28.76 -21.60
C VAL A 90 3.40 29.10 -21.37
N ALA A 91 3.09 30.24 -20.76
CA ALA A 91 1.70 30.72 -20.61
C ALA A 91 1.04 30.99 -21.97
N ALA A 92 1.77 31.59 -22.93
CA ALA A 92 1.26 31.80 -24.29
C ALA A 92 0.98 30.49 -25.03
N GLN A 93 1.79 29.45 -24.79
CA GLN A 93 1.53 28.11 -25.31
C GLN A 93 0.32 27.48 -24.65
N ALA A 94 0.19 27.57 -23.32
CA ALA A 94 -0.96 27.07 -22.59
C ALA A 94 -2.27 27.68 -23.12
N GLN A 95 -2.30 29.00 -23.36
CA GLN A 95 -3.47 29.70 -23.94
C GLN A 95 -3.82 29.26 -25.36
N ALA A 96 -2.88 28.66 -26.10
CA ALA A 96 -3.11 28.16 -27.45
C ALA A 96 -3.65 26.71 -27.47
N LEU A 97 -3.69 26.03 -26.32
CA LEU A 97 -4.17 24.66 -26.21
C LEU A 97 -5.70 24.61 -25.99
N PRO A 98 -6.40 23.62 -26.56
CA PRO A 98 -7.84 23.49 -26.40
C PRO A 98 -8.26 23.33 -24.92
N GLY A 99 -9.21 24.15 -24.47
CA GLY A 99 -9.75 24.06 -23.12
C GLY A 99 -8.77 24.42 -22.01
N ALA A 100 -7.64 25.05 -22.35
CA ALA A 100 -6.64 25.48 -21.38
C ALA A 100 -6.77 26.98 -21.06
N GLU A 101 -6.80 27.31 -19.77
CA GLU A 101 -6.85 28.67 -19.23
C GLU A 101 -5.65 28.91 -18.31
N VAL A 102 -4.94 30.02 -18.49
CA VAL A 102 -3.89 30.43 -17.53
C VAL A 102 -4.54 31.19 -16.39
N VAL A 103 -4.69 30.52 -15.25
CA VAL A 103 -5.36 31.01 -14.04
C VAL A 103 -4.49 31.99 -13.26
N LEU A 104 -3.17 31.77 -13.22
CA LEU A 104 -2.23 32.64 -12.51
C LEU A 104 -0.87 32.64 -13.21
N GLN A 105 -0.30 33.84 -13.38
CA GLN A 105 1.07 34.01 -13.84
C GLN A 105 1.77 35.03 -12.94
N PRO A 106 2.39 34.60 -11.83
CA PRO A 106 3.08 35.51 -10.93
C PRO A 106 4.36 36.04 -11.60
N ALA A 107 4.70 37.31 -11.32
CA ALA A 107 5.95 37.90 -11.77
C ALA A 107 7.14 37.30 -10.99
N ASP A 108 8.29 37.14 -11.66
CA ASP A 108 9.55 36.71 -11.06
C ASP A 108 9.57 35.32 -10.39
N THR A 109 8.60 34.45 -10.71
CA THR A 109 8.55 33.05 -10.25
C THR A 109 8.76 32.06 -11.39
N SER A 110 9.25 30.86 -11.10
CA SER A 110 9.43 29.78 -12.09
C SER A 110 8.21 28.86 -12.21
N PHE A 111 6.99 29.40 -12.10
CA PHE A 111 5.77 28.62 -12.32
C PHE A 111 4.62 29.48 -12.82
N ILE A 112 3.62 28.83 -13.42
CA ILE A 112 2.31 29.38 -13.73
C ILE A 112 1.23 28.40 -13.23
N VAL A 113 -0.01 28.87 -13.07
CA VAL A 113 -1.16 28.02 -12.80
C VAL A 113 -2.02 27.97 -14.05
N VAL A 114 -2.35 26.76 -14.48
CA VAL A 114 -3.16 26.48 -15.67
C VAL A 114 -4.33 25.58 -15.27
N GLU A 115 -5.50 25.81 -15.82
CA GLU A 115 -6.63 24.89 -15.80
C GLU A 115 -6.78 24.32 -17.19
N ALA A 116 -6.60 23.01 -17.37
CA ALA A 116 -6.64 22.39 -18.69
C ALA A 116 -6.99 20.90 -18.60
N THR A 117 -7.46 20.32 -19.70
CA THR A 117 -7.73 18.88 -19.83
C THR A 117 -6.45 18.05 -19.84
N GLY A 118 -6.55 16.76 -19.51
CA GLY A 118 -5.41 15.83 -19.50
C GLY A 118 -4.54 15.86 -20.76
N ASP A 119 -5.15 15.99 -21.95
CA ASP A 119 -4.43 16.10 -23.23
C ASP A 119 -3.60 17.39 -23.35
N SER A 120 -4.20 18.52 -22.96
CA SER A 120 -3.54 19.82 -22.97
C SER A 120 -2.42 19.88 -21.92
N LEU A 121 -2.60 19.21 -20.77
CA LEU A 121 -1.56 19.07 -19.74
C LEU A 121 -0.39 18.18 -20.19
N ALA A 122 -0.68 17.09 -20.89
CA ALA A 122 0.35 16.26 -21.52
C ALA A 122 1.14 17.04 -22.58
N ALA A 123 0.45 17.84 -23.41
CA ALA A 123 1.10 18.70 -24.41
C ALA A 123 2.00 19.78 -23.77
N LEU A 124 1.62 20.32 -22.60
CA LEU A 124 2.47 21.24 -21.84
C LEU A 124 3.68 20.52 -21.24
N ALA A 125 3.52 19.30 -20.75
CA ALA A 125 4.61 18.51 -20.17
C ALA A 125 5.71 18.19 -21.20
N GLU A 126 5.38 18.08 -22.49
CA GLU A 126 6.35 17.88 -23.57
C GLU A 126 7.22 19.12 -23.86
N ASP A 127 6.82 20.32 -23.38
CA ASP A 127 7.60 21.52 -23.62
C ASP A 127 8.96 21.44 -22.88
N PRO A 128 10.09 21.71 -23.55
CA PRO A 128 11.42 21.62 -22.93
C PRO A 128 11.65 22.65 -21.82
N ARG A 129 10.86 23.73 -21.78
CA ARG A 129 10.89 24.76 -20.73
C ARG A 129 10.06 24.36 -19.51
N VAL A 130 9.20 23.35 -19.61
CA VAL A 130 8.42 22.83 -18.48
C VAL A 130 9.23 21.80 -17.72
N VAL A 131 9.32 21.96 -16.41
CA VAL A 131 10.01 21.09 -15.46
C VAL A 131 9.04 20.08 -14.87
N SER A 132 7.85 20.54 -14.47
CA SER A 132 6.81 19.67 -13.91
C SER A 132 5.40 20.25 -14.13
N VAL A 133 4.40 19.38 -14.11
CA VAL A 133 2.97 19.70 -14.17
C VAL A 133 2.29 18.89 -13.07
N ARG A 134 1.77 19.56 -12.04
CA ARG A 134 1.20 18.94 -10.82
C ARG A 134 -0.09 19.62 -10.40
N ARG A 135 -1.01 18.94 -9.72
CA ARG A 135 -2.27 19.55 -9.22
C ARG A 135 -2.00 20.74 -8.31
N ASP A 136 -2.73 21.83 -8.54
CA ASP A 136 -2.78 23.00 -7.66
C ASP A 136 -3.70 22.70 -6.47
N ARG A 137 -3.12 22.13 -5.41
CA ARG A 137 -3.87 21.66 -4.24
C ARG A 137 -4.33 22.83 -3.39
N ALA A 138 -5.63 22.93 -3.12
CA ALA A 138 -6.18 23.90 -2.21
C ALA A 138 -6.05 23.41 -0.75
N TYR A 139 -5.36 24.19 0.08
CA TYR A 139 -5.30 23.97 1.52
C TYR A 139 -6.32 24.90 2.21
N SER A 140 -7.34 24.34 2.84
CA SER A 140 -8.28 25.12 3.65
C SER A 140 -7.67 25.34 5.04
N PRO A 141 -7.50 26.59 5.51
CA PRO A 141 -6.98 26.83 6.84
C PRO A 141 -8.06 26.50 7.89
N ALA A 142 -7.79 25.50 8.74
CA ALA A 142 -8.49 25.20 9.99
C ALA A 142 -9.87 24.51 9.93
N ALA A 143 -9.99 23.40 9.20
CA ALA A 143 -10.90 22.33 9.58
C ALA A 143 -10.07 21.06 9.80
N LEU A 144 -10.26 20.38 10.94
CA LEU A 144 -9.84 19.00 11.06
C LEU A 144 -10.40 18.24 9.87
N ALA A 145 -9.58 17.39 9.27
CA ALA A 145 -9.86 16.77 8.00
C ALA A 145 -11.28 16.13 7.99
N PRO A 146 -12.02 16.19 6.86
CA PRO A 146 -13.43 15.80 6.75
C PRO A 146 -13.78 14.41 7.34
N ASN A 147 -12.78 13.53 7.51
CA ASN A 147 -12.84 12.23 8.17
C ASN A 147 -13.22 12.26 9.67
N LEU A 148 -12.91 13.32 10.44
CA LEU A 148 -13.34 13.38 11.85
C LEU A 148 -14.85 13.59 11.99
N GLY A 149 -15.45 14.34 11.06
CA GLY A 149 -16.89 14.53 10.95
C GLY A 149 -17.63 13.23 10.62
N VAL A 150 -17.06 12.40 9.74
CA VAL A 150 -17.64 11.09 9.35
C VAL A 150 -17.81 10.17 10.56
N ILE A 151 -16.81 10.13 11.46
CA ILE A 151 -16.89 9.31 12.68
C ILE A 151 -17.48 10.07 13.88
N ARG A 152 -17.82 11.35 13.70
CA ARG A 152 -18.34 12.28 14.71
C ARG A 152 -17.44 12.44 15.94
N ALA A 153 -16.13 12.40 15.74
CA ALA A 153 -15.16 12.64 16.82
C ALA A 153 -15.23 14.08 17.34
N GLU A 154 -15.49 15.05 16.48
CA GLU A 154 -15.62 16.47 16.86
C GLU A 154 -16.79 16.71 17.84
N GLU A 155 -17.90 16.00 17.65
CA GLU A 155 -19.04 16.07 18.58
C GLU A 155 -18.63 15.58 19.98
N VAL A 156 -17.83 14.51 20.04
CA VAL A 156 -17.27 14.00 21.30
C VAL A 156 -16.32 15.02 21.92
N HIS A 157 -15.44 15.62 21.13
CA HIS A 157 -14.50 16.65 21.58
C HIS A 157 -15.20 17.84 22.22
N ASN A 158 -16.34 18.27 21.67
CA ASN A 158 -17.15 19.37 22.19
C ASN A 158 -17.74 19.09 23.58
N THR A 159 -17.73 17.83 24.04
CA THR A 159 -18.11 17.45 25.41
C THR A 159 -16.95 17.47 26.41
N GLY A 160 -15.72 17.78 25.94
CA GLY A 160 -14.50 17.75 26.75
C GLY A 160 -13.82 16.37 26.81
N ILE A 161 -14.35 15.36 26.10
CA ILE A 161 -13.72 14.05 25.97
C ILE A 161 -12.77 14.11 24.78
N ARG A 162 -11.46 13.99 25.05
CA ARG A 162 -10.38 14.15 24.07
C ARG A 162 -9.32 13.04 24.15
N GLY A 163 -9.50 12.04 25.01
CA GLY A 163 -8.52 10.98 25.28
C GLY A 163 -7.62 11.26 26.49
N GLU A 164 -7.97 12.23 27.34
CA GLU A 164 -7.14 12.64 28.48
C GLU A 164 -6.84 11.46 29.43
N ASN A 165 -5.61 11.43 29.94
CA ASN A 165 -5.06 10.37 30.81
C ASN A 165 -5.08 8.95 30.19
N GLN A 166 -5.28 8.84 28.89
CA GLN A 166 -5.11 7.60 28.14
C GLN A 166 -3.81 7.66 27.35
N THR A 167 -3.22 6.51 27.08
CA THR A 167 -2.08 6.39 26.18
C THR A 167 -2.41 5.42 25.05
N ILE A 168 -2.09 5.81 23.82
CA ILE A 168 -2.08 4.92 22.66
C ILE A 168 -0.64 4.60 22.27
N ALA A 169 -0.40 3.39 21.77
CA ALA A 169 0.89 3.03 21.19
C ALA A 169 0.76 2.91 19.67
N VAL A 170 1.74 3.40 18.93
CA VAL A 170 1.84 3.29 17.47
C VAL A 170 3.09 2.49 17.16
N ILE A 171 2.91 1.27 16.66
CA ILE A 171 4.00 0.38 16.26
C ILE A 171 4.13 0.45 14.73
N ASP A 172 5.11 1.20 14.24
CA ASP A 172 5.22 1.57 12.82
C ASP A 172 6.67 1.94 12.40
N THR A 173 6.86 2.76 11.38
CA THR A 173 8.18 3.15 10.82
C THR A 173 8.96 4.14 11.68
N GLY A 174 8.39 4.60 12.79
CA GLY A 174 8.91 5.69 13.63
C GLY A 174 7.96 6.89 13.62
N ILE A 175 8.19 7.87 14.49
CA ILE A 175 7.41 9.11 14.55
C ILE A 175 8.36 10.30 14.66
N ASP A 176 8.14 11.35 13.87
CA ASP A 176 8.69 12.69 14.14
C ASP A 176 8.03 13.22 15.41
N ALA A 177 8.69 13.01 16.55
CA ALA A 177 8.12 13.32 17.86
C ALA A 177 7.97 14.83 18.12
N ASP A 178 8.74 15.66 17.41
CA ASP A 178 8.78 17.11 17.54
C ASP A 178 7.83 17.80 16.56
N HIS A 179 7.13 17.04 15.71
CA HIS A 179 6.13 17.54 14.78
C HIS A 179 5.10 18.44 15.51
N PRO A 180 4.88 19.69 15.07
CA PRO A 180 4.02 20.66 15.77
C PRO A 180 2.60 20.17 16.05
N SER A 181 2.05 19.35 15.14
CA SER A 181 0.71 18.76 15.28
C SER A 181 0.54 17.86 16.50
N PHE A 182 1.61 17.28 17.07
CA PHE A 182 1.49 16.43 18.26
C PHE A 182 1.48 17.20 19.57
N GLY A 183 1.90 18.47 19.58
CA GLY A 183 1.89 19.31 20.79
C GLY A 183 2.61 18.71 22.00
N GLY A 184 3.66 17.91 21.77
CA GLY A 184 4.41 17.22 22.83
C GLY A 184 3.71 15.99 23.43
N LYS A 185 2.71 15.42 22.75
CA LYS A 185 2.01 14.20 23.19
C LYS A 185 2.78 12.90 22.93
N VAL A 186 3.90 12.92 22.23
CA VAL A 186 4.79 11.75 22.15
C VAL A 186 5.62 11.66 23.43
N VAL A 187 5.20 10.78 24.35
CA VAL A 187 5.73 10.74 25.74
C VAL A 187 6.67 9.58 26.02
N SER A 188 6.80 8.66 25.07
CA SER A 188 7.71 7.50 25.17
C SER A 188 8.04 7.01 23.78
N GLN A 189 9.26 6.52 23.61
CA GLN A 189 9.74 6.03 22.32
C GLN A 189 10.52 4.73 22.50
N ALA A 190 10.45 3.84 21.51
CA ALA A 190 11.31 2.67 21.42
C ALA A 190 11.51 2.24 19.95
N CYS A 191 12.61 1.57 19.66
CA CYS A 191 12.91 1.03 18.34
C CYS A 191 13.42 -0.41 18.47
N PHE A 192 12.92 -1.27 17.60
CA PHE A 192 13.35 -2.65 17.42
C PHE A 192 13.52 -2.91 15.92
N SER A 193 14.75 -2.87 15.44
CA SER A 193 15.04 -2.95 14.01
C SER A 193 16.13 -3.98 13.73
N VAL A 194 16.03 -4.72 12.63
CA VAL A 194 16.98 -5.76 12.27
C VAL A 194 18.18 -5.14 11.56
N ALA A 195 19.37 -5.62 11.89
CA ALA A 195 20.60 -5.32 11.16
C ALA A 195 21.30 -6.63 10.81
N ASP A 196 21.41 -6.93 9.51
CA ASP A 196 22.12 -8.09 8.99
C ASP A 196 22.78 -7.78 7.62
N GLY A 197 23.22 -8.80 6.90
CA GLY A 197 23.88 -8.62 5.60
C GLY A 197 22.99 -8.07 4.48
N THR A 198 21.67 -8.01 4.70
CA THR A 198 20.64 -7.57 3.75
C THR A 198 19.79 -6.42 4.27
N SER A 199 19.72 -6.26 5.59
CA SER A 199 18.89 -5.27 6.28
C SER A 199 19.72 -4.31 7.11
N GLN A 200 19.38 -3.03 7.06
CA GLN A 200 19.96 -1.99 7.88
C GLN A 200 18.96 -1.55 8.95
N THR A 201 19.45 -1.41 10.18
CA THR A 201 18.65 -0.86 11.28
C THR A 201 18.24 0.58 11.00
N LEU A 202 17.00 0.89 11.37
CA LEU A 202 16.43 2.24 11.40
C LEU A 202 16.44 2.85 12.81
N CYS A 203 16.99 2.16 13.82
CA CYS A 203 17.07 2.77 15.14
C CYS A 203 18.03 3.95 15.15
N PRO A 204 17.65 5.10 15.76
CA PRO A 204 18.46 6.31 15.73
C PRO A 204 19.89 6.15 16.30
N ASN A 205 20.06 5.28 17.30
CA ASN A 205 21.39 4.96 17.85
C ASN A 205 22.26 4.01 16.99
N GLY A 206 21.75 3.56 15.83
CA GLY A 206 22.44 2.63 14.93
C GLY A 206 22.57 1.19 15.44
N GLN A 207 21.90 0.82 16.53
CA GLN A 207 21.82 -0.54 17.07
C GLN A 207 20.53 -1.22 16.61
N THR A 208 20.36 -2.51 16.91
CA THR A 208 19.09 -3.22 16.64
C THR A 208 17.98 -2.86 17.64
N THR A 209 18.31 -2.12 18.69
CA THR A 209 17.37 -1.70 19.73
C THR A 209 17.75 -0.33 20.27
N ASP A 210 16.76 0.54 20.41
CA ASP A 210 16.87 1.82 21.09
C ASP A 210 15.62 2.03 21.95
N LEU A 211 15.75 2.06 23.28
CA LEU A 211 14.59 2.27 24.16
C LEU A 211 14.34 3.75 24.49
N ALA A 212 15.09 4.66 23.88
CA ALA A 212 14.99 6.09 24.10
C ALA A 212 14.43 6.85 22.89
N SER A 213 14.53 6.29 21.69
CA SER A 213 14.13 6.97 20.46
C SER A 213 13.52 6.04 19.41
N ALA A 214 12.54 6.56 18.69
CA ALA A 214 11.83 5.95 17.57
C ALA A 214 11.72 6.96 16.42
N ASP A 215 12.64 7.91 16.35
CA ASP A 215 12.57 9.09 15.51
C ASP A 215 12.55 8.73 14.01
N ALA A 216 11.53 9.22 13.29
CA ALA A 216 11.37 9.03 11.85
C ALA A 216 12.31 9.94 11.03
N GLU A 217 12.96 10.92 11.63
CA GLU A 217 13.89 11.85 10.95
C GLU A 217 15.35 11.39 10.99
N THR A 218 15.62 10.17 11.49
CA THR A 218 16.97 9.60 11.48
C THR A 218 17.56 9.54 10.06
N PRO A 219 18.87 9.80 9.87
CA PRO A 219 19.52 9.71 8.56
C PRO A 219 19.33 8.35 7.86
N ALA A 220 19.08 7.28 8.61
CA ALA A 220 18.82 5.95 8.05
C ALA A 220 17.47 5.87 7.30
N CYS A 221 16.50 6.70 7.69
CA CYS A 221 15.19 6.82 7.05
C CYS A 221 15.24 7.63 5.75
N VAL A 222 16.32 8.38 5.50
CA VAL A 222 16.46 9.20 4.30
C VAL A 222 17.13 8.40 3.18
N HIS A 223 16.46 8.29 2.03
CA HIS A 223 17.00 7.66 0.83
C HIS A 223 16.76 8.52 -0.40
N ASN A 224 17.84 8.86 -1.10
CA ASN A 224 17.86 9.88 -2.17
C ASN A 224 17.26 11.23 -1.72
N GLY A 225 17.19 11.49 -0.41
CA GLY A 225 16.58 12.65 0.25
C GLY A 225 15.07 12.51 0.55
N VAL A 226 14.45 11.36 0.23
CA VAL A 226 13.05 11.05 0.59
C VAL A 226 13.07 10.46 1.97
N ASN A 227 12.17 10.90 2.85
CA ASN A 227 11.97 10.21 4.11
C ASN A 227 11.09 8.97 3.87
N LEU A 228 11.67 7.78 4.03
CA LEU A 228 10.97 6.49 3.89
C LEU A 228 10.14 6.14 5.14
N CYS A 229 10.36 6.80 6.27
CA CYS A 229 9.75 6.49 7.56
C CYS A 229 8.55 7.38 7.89
N ASP A 230 7.91 7.95 6.87
CA ASP A 230 6.81 8.89 7.01
C ASP A 230 5.50 8.27 7.50
N HIS A 231 5.26 7.02 7.14
CA HIS A 231 4.01 6.29 7.42
C HIS A 231 3.63 6.30 8.91
N GLY A 232 4.58 6.06 9.81
CA GLY A 232 4.34 6.05 11.26
C GLY A 232 3.92 7.41 11.82
N THR A 233 4.51 8.51 11.32
CA THR A 233 4.11 9.87 11.67
C THR A 233 2.69 10.15 11.18
N HIS A 234 2.36 9.67 9.97
CA HIS A 234 1.03 9.83 9.37
C HIS A 234 -0.06 9.15 10.18
N VAL A 235 0.10 7.87 10.51
CA VAL A 235 -0.90 7.13 11.29
C VAL A 235 -0.99 7.64 12.73
N ALA A 236 0.12 8.10 13.31
CA ALA A 236 0.10 8.76 14.62
C ALA A 236 -0.68 10.07 14.60
N GLY A 237 -0.53 10.87 13.53
CA GLY A 237 -1.28 12.12 13.34
C GLY A 237 -2.79 11.88 13.28
N ILE A 238 -3.24 10.81 12.63
CA ILE A 238 -4.66 10.44 12.58
C ILE A 238 -5.16 10.05 13.97
N ALA A 239 -4.45 9.18 14.68
CA ALA A 239 -4.86 8.74 16.01
C ALA A 239 -4.88 9.92 17.01
N HIS A 240 -3.91 10.83 16.89
CA HIS A 240 -3.88 12.08 17.66
C HIS A 240 -5.04 13.00 17.30
N ALA A 241 -5.39 13.15 16.02
CA ALA A 241 -6.54 13.97 15.61
C ALA A 241 -7.85 13.43 16.20
N VAL A 242 -8.03 12.11 16.26
CA VAL A 242 -9.20 11.49 16.92
C VAL A 242 -9.17 11.66 18.44
N ALA A 243 -8.02 11.49 19.08
CA ALA A 243 -7.86 11.60 20.53
C ALA A 243 -6.74 12.59 20.93
N PRO A 244 -6.95 13.90 20.76
CA PRO A 244 -5.89 14.92 20.89
C PRO A 244 -5.37 15.12 22.32
N GLY A 245 -6.12 14.64 23.32
CA GLY A 245 -5.71 14.62 24.72
C GLY A 245 -4.86 13.40 25.10
N ALA A 246 -4.88 12.34 24.28
CA ALA A 246 -4.15 11.11 24.57
C ALA A 246 -2.63 11.27 24.39
N ASP A 247 -1.89 10.61 25.26
CA ASP A 247 -0.46 10.42 25.11
C ASP A 247 -0.15 9.36 24.04
N ILE A 248 1.00 9.48 23.38
CA ILE A 248 1.46 8.59 22.31
C ILE A 248 2.77 7.92 22.73
N VAL A 249 2.82 6.59 22.60
CA VAL A 249 4.05 5.80 22.64
C VAL A 249 4.43 5.48 21.19
N ALA A 250 5.57 6.00 20.72
CA ALA A 250 6.11 5.72 19.40
C ALA A 250 6.97 4.44 19.45
N VAL A 251 6.69 3.46 18.59
CA VAL A 251 7.54 2.26 18.48
C VAL A 251 7.91 1.99 17.03
N GLN A 252 9.20 2.10 16.72
CA GLN A 252 9.77 1.81 15.42
C GLN A 252 10.02 0.29 15.29
N VAL A 253 9.51 -0.37 14.23
CA VAL A 253 9.74 -1.82 14.02
C VAL A 253 10.27 -2.21 12.62
N PHE A 254 10.41 -1.24 11.73
CA PHE A 254 10.87 -1.47 10.37
C PHE A 254 12.40 -1.46 10.26
N SER A 255 12.92 -2.19 9.29
CA SER A 255 14.33 -2.18 8.89
C SER A 255 14.40 -1.77 7.43
N ARG A 256 15.49 -1.14 7.02
CA ARG A 256 15.71 -0.75 5.64
C ARG A 256 16.38 -1.89 4.88
N ASP A 257 15.69 -2.43 3.89
CA ASP A 257 16.24 -3.45 3.01
C ASP A 257 16.62 -2.82 1.69
N ASN A 258 17.76 -3.25 1.14
CA ASN A 258 18.24 -2.80 -0.18
C ASN A 258 17.90 -3.81 -1.31
N ASP A 259 17.11 -4.85 -1.00
CA ASP A 259 16.71 -5.90 -1.94
C ASP A 259 15.35 -6.50 -1.54
N CYS A 260 14.33 -5.64 -1.52
CA CYS A 260 12.96 -5.91 -1.07
C CYS A 260 12.30 -7.12 -1.72
N TYR A 261 12.68 -7.39 -2.96
CA TYR A 261 12.11 -8.46 -3.76
C TYR A 261 13.03 -9.69 -3.85
N GLY A 262 14.27 -9.60 -3.35
CA GLY A 262 15.29 -10.63 -3.47
C GLY A 262 15.73 -10.87 -4.93
N ASP A 263 15.53 -9.87 -5.79
CA ASP A 263 15.79 -9.95 -7.23
C ASP A 263 17.13 -9.33 -7.63
N GLY A 264 17.86 -8.76 -6.66
CA GLY A 264 19.12 -8.07 -6.90
C GLY A 264 18.95 -6.70 -7.57
N GLY A 265 17.73 -6.16 -7.58
CA GLY A 265 17.36 -4.89 -8.21
C GLY A 265 17.83 -3.65 -7.44
N GLY A 266 18.29 -3.80 -6.19
CA GLY A 266 18.83 -2.68 -5.41
C GLY A 266 17.78 -1.69 -4.93
N GLU A 267 16.49 -2.04 -5.01
CA GLU A 267 15.39 -1.17 -4.56
C GLU A 267 15.33 -1.15 -3.03
N VAL A 268 15.22 0.06 -2.49
CA VAL A 268 15.15 0.29 -1.04
C VAL A 268 13.69 0.27 -0.59
N CYS A 269 13.39 -0.48 0.46
CA CYS A 269 12.07 -0.50 1.10
C CYS A 269 12.22 -0.70 2.61
N LEU A 270 11.08 -0.61 3.28
CA LEU A 270 10.98 -0.86 4.69
C LEU A 270 10.28 -2.20 4.95
N THR A 271 10.91 -3.01 5.78
CA THR A 271 10.39 -4.33 6.19
C THR A 271 10.25 -4.41 7.70
N ALA A 272 9.05 -4.71 8.18
CA ALA A 272 8.81 -5.05 9.57
C ALA A 272 8.98 -6.56 9.76
N TYR A 273 9.97 -6.95 10.53
CA TYR A 273 10.20 -8.35 10.88
C TYR A 273 9.30 -8.75 12.04
N GLU A 274 8.76 -9.97 11.99
CA GLU A 274 7.94 -10.51 13.07
C GLU A 274 8.64 -10.39 14.43
N SER A 275 9.95 -10.64 14.50
CA SER A 275 10.74 -10.49 15.73
C SER A 275 10.68 -9.07 16.31
N SER A 276 10.74 -8.04 15.46
CA SER A 276 10.65 -6.64 15.87
C SER A 276 9.27 -6.30 16.43
N ILE A 277 8.22 -6.78 15.76
CA ILE A 277 6.83 -6.60 16.21
C ILE A 277 6.62 -7.32 17.55
N LEU A 278 7.12 -8.55 17.70
CA LEU A 278 7.03 -9.31 18.96
C LEU A 278 7.73 -8.60 20.12
N LEU A 279 8.91 -8.00 19.91
CA LEU A 279 9.62 -7.20 20.91
C LEU A 279 8.86 -5.91 21.25
N ALA A 280 8.27 -5.26 20.24
CA ALA A 280 7.43 -4.08 20.45
C ALA A 280 6.19 -4.40 21.31
N LEU A 281 5.50 -5.52 21.05
CA LEU A 281 4.36 -5.94 21.87
C LEU A 281 4.78 -6.25 23.33
N ASP A 282 5.94 -6.88 23.54
CA ASP A 282 6.49 -7.09 24.88
C ASP A 282 6.83 -5.76 25.58
N HIS A 283 7.40 -4.80 24.85
CA HIS A 283 7.68 -3.47 25.38
C HIS A 283 6.41 -2.76 25.83
N ILE A 284 5.33 -2.79 25.02
CA ILE A 284 4.04 -2.20 25.39
C ILE A 284 3.44 -2.90 26.61
N ALA A 285 3.51 -4.24 26.69
CA ALA A 285 3.07 -4.97 27.87
C ALA A 285 3.85 -4.55 29.12
N GLY A 286 5.16 -4.36 29.00
CA GLY A 286 6.02 -3.85 30.07
C GLY A 286 5.67 -2.43 30.51
N LEU A 287 5.35 -1.53 29.58
CA LEU A 287 4.87 -0.18 29.91
C LEU A 287 3.55 -0.21 30.68
N LYS A 288 2.61 -1.06 30.25
CA LYS A 288 1.32 -1.26 30.93
C LYS A 288 1.53 -1.79 32.36
N ASP A 289 2.39 -2.77 32.53
CA ASP A 289 2.74 -3.33 33.84
C ASP A 289 3.50 -2.33 34.73
N GLY A 290 4.27 -1.43 34.11
CA GLY A 290 4.93 -0.29 34.75
C GLY A 290 3.99 0.85 35.15
N GLY A 291 2.68 0.71 34.92
CA GLY A 291 1.66 1.67 35.34
C GLY A 291 1.28 2.72 34.30
N ARG A 292 1.84 2.67 33.09
CA ARG A 292 1.38 3.53 31.99
C ARG A 292 0.00 3.06 31.53
N ASN A 293 -0.94 3.99 31.42
CA ASN A 293 -2.30 3.65 31.03
C ASN A 293 -2.46 3.48 29.50
N VAL A 294 -1.73 2.53 28.92
CA VAL A 294 -1.90 2.15 27.51
C VAL A 294 -3.26 1.47 27.35
N VAL A 295 -4.08 1.96 26.42
CA VAL A 295 -5.44 1.44 26.17
C VAL A 295 -5.60 0.82 24.78
N ALA A 296 -4.78 1.24 23.81
CA ALA A 296 -4.79 0.66 22.48
C ALA A 296 -3.39 0.68 21.85
N VAL A 297 -3.15 -0.26 20.94
CA VAL A 297 -1.97 -0.38 20.08
C VAL A 297 -2.43 -0.34 18.64
N ASN A 298 -1.88 0.58 17.85
CA ASN A 298 -2.08 0.67 16.43
C ASN A 298 -1.00 -0.15 15.68
N LEU A 299 -1.43 -1.08 14.84
CA LEU A 299 -0.62 -1.84 13.91
C LEU A 299 -1.14 -1.59 12.49
N SER A 300 -0.73 -0.47 11.90
CA SER A 300 -1.02 -0.13 10.50
C SER A 300 -0.08 -0.87 9.54
N LEU A 301 0.11 -2.15 9.79
CA LEU A 301 0.99 -3.07 9.07
C LEU A 301 0.34 -4.44 9.04
N GLY A 302 0.67 -5.25 8.03
CA GLY A 302 0.18 -6.61 7.98
C GLY A 302 0.76 -7.41 6.82
N GLY A 303 0.72 -8.74 6.92
CA GLY A 303 1.21 -9.63 5.87
C GLY A 303 0.45 -10.94 5.78
N GLY A 304 0.57 -11.58 4.62
CA GLY A 304 -0.21 -12.77 4.30
C GLY A 304 -1.67 -12.46 4.02
N LEU A 305 -2.42 -13.46 3.57
CA LEU A 305 -3.84 -13.36 3.25
C LEU A 305 -4.56 -14.58 3.84
N PHE A 306 -5.49 -14.35 4.75
CA PHE A 306 -6.22 -15.37 5.47
C PHE A 306 -7.73 -15.16 5.30
N GLU A 307 -8.43 -16.13 4.70
CA GLU A 307 -9.88 -16.05 4.41
C GLU A 307 -10.74 -15.93 5.69
N GLY A 308 -10.18 -16.30 6.84
CA GLY A 308 -10.81 -16.25 8.14
C GLY A 308 -9.78 -16.09 9.25
N SER A 309 -10.16 -16.46 10.48
CA SER A 309 -9.25 -16.42 11.62
C SER A 309 -7.97 -17.22 11.34
N CYS A 310 -6.83 -16.63 11.69
CA CYS A 310 -5.52 -17.26 11.60
C CYS A 310 -5.00 -17.78 12.96
N ASP A 311 -5.85 -17.92 13.98
CA ASP A 311 -5.45 -18.36 15.33
C ASP A 311 -4.77 -19.73 15.36
N GLY A 312 -5.20 -20.62 14.45
CA GLY A 312 -4.67 -21.97 14.30
C GLY A 312 -3.36 -22.04 13.51
N HIS A 313 -2.86 -20.93 12.97
CA HIS A 313 -1.66 -20.94 12.14
C HIS A 313 -0.40 -21.18 13.01
N PRO A 314 0.38 -22.26 12.79
CA PRO A 314 1.50 -22.61 13.67
C PRO A 314 2.59 -21.53 13.74
N GLU A 315 2.81 -20.81 12.64
CA GLU A 315 3.85 -19.78 12.57
C GLU A 315 3.45 -18.49 13.32
N LEU A 316 2.15 -18.25 13.54
CA LEU A 316 1.65 -17.06 14.23
C LEU A 316 1.37 -17.29 15.72
N GLN A 317 1.70 -18.46 16.27
CA GLN A 317 1.36 -18.81 17.65
C GLN A 317 1.94 -17.82 18.66
N THR A 318 3.19 -17.38 18.47
CA THR A 318 3.83 -16.41 19.36
C THR A 318 3.20 -15.02 19.23
N MET A 319 2.89 -14.58 18.01
CA MET A 319 2.16 -13.33 17.77
C MET A 319 0.80 -13.35 18.47
N ARG A 320 0.02 -14.42 18.25
CA ARG A 320 -1.28 -14.64 18.89
C ARG A 320 -1.20 -14.53 20.41
N GLN A 321 -0.27 -15.23 21.04
CA GLN A 321 -0.09 -15.20 22.49
C GLN A 321 0.20 -13.79 23.02
N LYS A 322 1.00 -12.98 22.31
CA LYS A 322 1.29 -11.60 22.72
C LYS A 322 0.10 -10.66 22.54
N VAL A 323 -0.64 -10.82 21.43
CA VAL A 323 -1.87 -10.05 21.18
C VAL A 323 -2.93 -10.38 22.24
N GLU A 324 -3.14 -11.67 22.54
CA GLU A 324 -4.02 -12.13 23.62
C GLU A 324 -3.58 -11.57 24.98
N ALA A 325 -2.29 -11.61 25.30
CA ALA A 325 -1.79 -11.08 26.58
C ALA A 325 -2.01 -9.57 26.74
N LEU A 326 -1.90 -8.78 25.67
CA LEU A 326 -2.22 -7.34 25.71
C LEU A 326 -3.73 -7.13 25.90
N ARG A 327 -4.57 -7.88 25.18
CA ARG A 327 -6.02 -7.84 25.33
C ARG A 327 -6.45 -8.17 26.77
N ASP A 328 -5.86 -9.21 27.37
CA ASP A 328 -6.12 -9.61 28.76
C ASP A 328 -5.67 -8.54 29.78
N LYS A 329 -4.66 -7.73 29.44
CA LYS A 329 -4.22 -6.56 30.22
C LYS A 329 -5.08 -5.31 29.98
N GLY A 330 -6.15 -5.43 29.21
CA GLY A 330 -7.05 -4.33 28.89
C GLY A 330 -6.55 -3.40 27.80
N VAL A 331 -5.65 -3.87 26.92
CA VAL A 331 -5.11 -3.10 25.80
C VAL A 331 -5.66 -3.66 24.48
N ALA A 332 -6.40 -2.85 23.73
CA ALA A 332 -6.89 -3.24 22.41
C ALA A 332 -5.72 -3.27 21.40
N VAL A 333 -5.53 -4.37 20.68
CA VAL A 333 -4.59 -4.40 19.54
C VAL A 333 -5.40 -4.19 18.27
N VAL A 334 -5.22 -3.05 17.62
CA VAL A 334 -5.98 -2.61 16.45
C VAL A 334 -5.09 -2.73 15.22
N ALA A 335 -5.50 -3.52 14.23
CA ALA A 335 -4.68 -3.87 13.08
C ALA A 335 -5.39 -3.64 11.74
N ALA A 336 -4.62 -3.22 10.75
CA ALA A 336 -5.11 -3.03 9.39
C ALA A 336 -5.53 -4.36 8.75
N ALA A 337 -6.66 -4.36 8.03
CA ALA A 337 -7.16 -5.55 7.33
C ALA A 337 -6.28 -5.95 6.13
N GLY A 338 -5.62 -4.97 5.49
CA GLY A 338 -4.83 -5.14 4.26
C GLY A 338 -5.49 -4.50 3.03
N ASN A 339 -4.70 -4.32 1.96
CA ASN A 339 -5.04 -3.49 0.80
C ASN A 339 -5.08 -4.29 -0.52
N ASP A 340 -5.54 -5.55 -0.47
CA ASP A 340 -5.51 -6.50 -1.60
C ASP A 340 -6.89 -6.76 -2.23
N GLY A 341 -7.95 -6.08 -1.76
CA GLY A 341 -9.34 -6.37 -2.14
C GLY A 341 -9.78 -7.78 -1.75
N PHE A 342 -9.13 -8.38 -0.76
CA PHE A 342 -9.26 -9.79 -0.42
C PHE A 342 -10.39 -10.02 0.59
N ALA A 343 -11.17 -11.09 0.37
CA ALA A 343 -12.21 -11.55 1.29
C ALA A 343 -11.58 -12.25 2.51
N GLY A 344 -11.08 -11.48 3.46
CA GLY A 344 -10.35 -11.92 4.64
C GLY A 344 -9.48 -10.80 5.22
N GLY A 345 -8.37 -11.15 5.89
CA GLY A 345 -7.43 -10.16 6.42
C GLY A 345 -6.00 -10.68 6.47
N GLY A 346 -5.04 -9.76 6.62
CA GLY A 346 -3.63 -10.08 6.86
C GLY A 346 -3.31 -10.28 8.35
N ALA A 347 -2.20 -10.94 8.67
CA ALA A 347 -1.69 -11.01 10.05
C ALA A 347 -0.99 -9.70 10.42
N PRO A 348 -1.16 -9.16 11.64
CA PRO A 348 -1.86 -9.76 12.77
C PRO A 348 -3.38 -9.54 12.82
N GLY A 349 -3.97 -8.75 11.91
CA GLY A 349 -5.42 -8.51 11.87
C GLY A 349 -6.26 -9.78 11.85
N CYS A 350 -5.87 -10.81 11.11
CA CYS A 350 -6.59 -12.09 11.07
C CYS A 350 -6.68 -12.84 12.42
N LEU A 351 -5.97 -12.41 13.47
CA LEU A 351 -6.07 -13.02 14.80
C LEU A 351 -7.37 -12.59 15.48
N SER A 352 -8.13 -13.52 16.06
CA SER A 352 -9.43 -13.18 16.68
C SER A 352 -9.32 -12.28 17.91
N ALA A 353 -8.13 -12.17 18.50
CA ALA A 353 -7.84 -11.26 19.61
C ALA A 353 -7.48 -9.84 19.16
N ALA A 354 -7.24 -9.61 17.86
CA ALA A 354 -7.02 -8.29 17.29
C ALA A 354 -8.36 -7.67 16.84
N VAL A 355 -8.40 -6.33 16.81
CA VAL A 355 -9.48 -5.55 16.20
C VAL A 355 -9.10 -5.27 14.75
N THR A 356 -9.82 -5.85 13.80
CA THR A 356 -9.48 -5.74 12.37
C THR A 356 -10.22 -4.62 11.68
N VAL A 357 -9.48 -3.71 11.03
CA VAL A 357 -10.03 -2.48 10.46
C VAL A 357 -9.87 -2.41 8.95
N GLY A 358 -11.00 -2.35 8.23
CA GLY A 358 -11.05 -2.03 6.80
C GLY A 358 -11.20 -0.53 6.53
N ALA A 359 -11.05 -0.12 5.28
CA ALA A 359 -11.16 1.28 4.86
C ALA A 359 -12.49 1.61 4.19
N THR A 360 -12.91 2.86 4.35
CA THR A 360 -14.03 3.50 3.61
C THR A 360 -13.63 4.92 3.21
N GLY A 361 -14.27 5.47 2.19
CA GLY A 361 -14.24 6.89 1.88
C GLY A 361 -15.17 7.71 2.78
N ASN A 362 -15.11 9.04 2.65
CA ASN A 362 -15.99 9.95 3.39
C ASN A 362 -17.47 9.81 2.98
N ASP A 363 -17.73 9.20 1.83
CA ASP A 363 -19.05 8.85 1.31
C ASP A 363 -19.50 7.42 1.71
N ASP A 364 -18.79 6.81 2.67
CA ASP A 364 -18.95 5.43 3.14
C ASP A 364 -18.68 4.35 2.07
N ARG A 365 -18.17 4.69 0.87
CA ARG A 365 -17.81 3.68 -0.15
C ARG A 365 -16.60 2.87 0.31
N VAL A 366 -16.68 1.55 0.17
CA VAL A 366 -15.55 0.64 0.40
C VAL A 366 -14.68 0.65 -0.87
N PRO A 367 -13.42 1.11 -0.82
CA PRO A 367 -12.56 1.10 -1.98
C PRO A 367 -12.22 -0.34 -2.38
N HIS A 368 -12.08 -0.61 -3.68
CA HIS A 368 -11.86 -1.96 -4.22
C HIS A 368 -10.63 -2.67 -3.64
N TRP A 369 -9.64 -1.92 -3.19
CA TRP A 369 -8.43 -2.44 -2.57
C TRP A 369 -8.60 -2.77 -1.08
N SER A 370 -9.64 -2.30 -0.38
CA SER A 370 -9.80 -2.68 1.03
C SER A 370 -10.11 -4.17 1.13
N ASN A 371 -9.34 -4.87 1.96
CA ASN A 371 -9.75 -6.19 2.41
C ASN A 371 -11.10 -6.07 3.13
N HIS A 372 -11.91 -7.11 3.02
CA HIS A 372 -13.30 -7.13 3.48
C HIS A 372 -13.70 -8.54 3.90
N GLY A 373 -14.85 -8.67 4.57
CA GLY A 373 -15.38 -9.97 4.95
C GLY A 373 -15.58 -10.12 6.46
N PRO A 374 -16.01 -11.31 6.92
CA PRO A 374 -16.44 -11.53 8.30
C PRO A 374 -15.30 -11.46 9.33
N THR A 375 -14.04 -11.45 8.88
CA THR A 375 -12.85 -11.25 9.73
C THR A 375 -12.73 -9.80 10.21
N LEU A 376 -13.34 -8.83 9.52
CA LEU A 376 -13.29 -7.43 9.93
C LEU A 376 -14.23 -7.15 11.11
N ASP A 377 -13.78 -6.27 12.00
CA ASP A 377 -14.61 -5.77 13.09
C ASP A 377 -15.30 -4.46 12.75
N LEU A 378 -14.57 -3.57 12.09
CA LEU A 378 -14.99 -2.22 11.77
C LEU A 378 -14.46 -1.78 10.40
N PHE A 379 -15.20 -0.92 9.73
CA PHE A 379 -14.65 0.01 8.74
C PHE A 379 -14.34 1.35 9.41
N ALA A 380 -13.39 2.10 8.87
CA ALA A 380 -13.15 3.50 9.23
C ALA A 380 -12.65 4.32 8.03
N PRO A 381 -12.64 5.66 8.09
CA PRO A 381 -12.13 6.48 6.99
C PRO A 381 -10.67 6.17 6.68
N GLY A 382 -10.39 5.84 5.42
CA GLY A 382 -9.05 5.45 4.96
C GLY A 382 -8.76 5.86 3.52
N VAL A 383 -9.57 6.73 2.92
CA VAL A 383 -9.36 7.26 1.57
C VAL A 383 -9.14 8.77 1.68
N GLU A 384 -8.06 9.26 1.07
CA GLU A 384 -7.71 10.69 1.03
C GLU A 384 -7.60 11.32 2.43
N ILE A 385 -6.84 10.68 3.32
CA ILE A 385 -6.64 11.14 4.68
C ILE A 385 -5.40 12.03 4.77
N ASP A 386 -5.61 13.32 5.04
CA ASP A 386 -4.54 14.28 5.34
C ASP A 386 -4.05 14.12 6.78
N SER A 387 -2.74 14.00 6.97
CA SER A 387 -2.12 13.85 8.29
C SER A 387 -0.64 14.27 8.27
N ALA A 388 -0.04 14.35 9.46
CA ALA A 388 1.35 14.73 9.68
C ALA A 388 2.33 13.77 8.98
N VAL A 389 3.41 14.29 8.42
CA VAL A 389 4.58 13.53 7.96
C VAL A 389 5.85 14.22 8.46
N PRO A 390 7.00 13.53 8.53
CA PRO A 390 8.21 14.09 9.13
C PRO A 390 8.66 15.42 8.52
N GLY A 391 9.31 16.25 9.34
CA GLY A 391 9.78 17.58 8.95
C GLY A 391 8.74 18.69 9.17
N GLY A 392 7.74 18.44 10.02
CA GLY A 392 6.67 19.39 10.30
C GLY A 392 5.66 19.57 9.14
N LEU A 393 5.56 18.60 8.23
CA LEU A 393 4.76 18.67 7.01
C LEU A 393 3.46 17.85 7.13
N THR A 394 2.56 17.97 6.15
CA THR A 394 1.39 17.08 6.03
C THR A 394 1.29 16.49 4.63
N GLN A 395 0.66 15.31 4.54
CA GLN A 395 0.43 14.62 3.27
C GLN A 395 -0.86 13.80 3.30
N VAL A 396 -1.41 13.55 2.12
CA VAL A 396 -2.66 12.80 1.94
C VAL A 396 -2.35 11.37 1.53
N TYR A 397 -2.76 10.40 2.34
CA TYR A 397 -2.60 8.96 2.09
C TYR A 397 -3.94 8.20 2.12
N SER A 398 -3.96 7.06 1.43
CA SER A 398 -5.09 6.13 1.38
C SER A 398 -4.62 4.73 1.73
N GLY A 399 -5.38 4.03 2.57
CA GLY A 399 -5.12 2.65 2.97
C GLY A 399 -5.90 2.24 4.21
N THR A 400 -6.00 0.92 4.44
CA THR A 400 -6.44 0.38 5.74
C THR A 400 -5.51 0.81 6.89
N SER A 401 -4.25 1.13 6.57
CA SER A 401 -3.31 1.80 7.46
C SER A 401 -3.80 3.14 8.01
N MET A 402 -4.56 3.91 7.23
CA MET A 402 -5.12 5.20 7.65
C MET A 402 -6.46 5.02 8.37
N ALA A 403 -7.18 3.93 8.10
CA ALA A 403 -8.41 3.58 8.81
C ALA A 403 -8.16 3.11 10.25
N THR A 404 -7.18 2.23 10.44
CA THR A 404 -6.77 1.67 11.75
C THR A 404 -6.60 2.72 12.87
N PRO A 405 -5.85 3.82 12.68
CA PRO A 405 -5.62 4.81 13.74
C PRO A 405 -6.88 5.59 14.15
N HIS A 406 -7.92 5.66 13.31
CA HIS A 406 -9.21 6.21 13.74
C HIS A 406 -9.84 5.36 14.85
N VAL A 407 -9.79 4.04 14.70
CA VAL A 407 -10.30 3.09 15.70
C VAL A 407 -9.41 3.11 16.95
N THR A 408 -8.08 3.18 16.79
CA THR A 408 -7.15 3.33 17.91
C THR A 408 -7.46 4.58 18.75
N GLY A 409 -7.65 5.73 18.11
CA GLY A 409 -8.06 6.97 18.79
C GLY A 409 -9.43 6.85 19.45
N ALA A 410 -10.39 6.19 18.80
CA ALA A 410 -11.71 5.95 19.39
C ALA A 410 -11.65 5.13 20.69
N PHE A 411 -10.76 4.13 20.79
CA PHE A 411 -10.53 3.43 22.06
C PHE A 411 -10.05 4.36 23.18
N ALA A 412 -9.21 5.36 22.87
CA ALA A 412 -8.79 6.35 23.86
C ALA A 412 -9.93 7.27 24.30
N LEU A 413 -10.79 7.72 23.37
CA LEU A 413 -11.98 8.50 23.72
C LEU A 413 -12.94 7.68 24.61
N MET A 414 -13.19 6.42 24.24
CA MET A 414 -14.04 5.50 25.00
C MET A 414 -13.47 5.24 26.40
N ALA A 415 -12.17 5.00 26.51
CA ALA A 415 -11.51 4.71 27.79
C ALA A 415 -11.49 5.92 28.74
N GLN A 416 -11.45 7.16 28.22
CA GLN A 416 -11.65 8.35 29.05
C GLN A 416 -13.09 8.41 29.59
N LYS A 417 -14.08 8.06 28.75
CA LYS A 417 -15.50 8.09 29.13
C LYS A 417 -15.84 7.05 30.20
N GLU A 418 -15.31 5.84 30.05
CA GLU A 418 -15.62 4.70 30.91
C GLU A 418 -14.49 3.66 30.90
N ALA A 419 -14.22 3.07 32.06
CA ALA A 419 -13.35 1.92 32.14
C ALA A 419 -14.06 0.70 31.54
N GLY A 420 -13.37 -0.06 30.69
CA GLY A 420 -13.92 -1.25 30.08
C GLY A 420 -12.82 -2.15 29.52
N ALA A 421 -13.10 -3.45 29.46
CA ALA A 421 -12.25 -4.37 28.73
C ALA A 421 -12.34 -4.07 27.21
N PRO A 422 -11.28 -4.30 26.43
CA PRO A 422 -11.26 -4.06 24.99
C PRO A 422 -12.49 -4.60 24.25
N ASP A 423 -12.90 -5.83 24.54
CA ASP A 423 -14.06 -6.45 23.89
C ASP A 423 -15.39 -5.73 24.18
N ALA A 424 -15.55 -5.21 25.40
CA ALA A 424 -16.75 -4.49 25.78
C ALA A 424 -16.82 -3.14 25.07
N LEU A 425 -15.68 -2.43 24.97
CA LEU A 425 -15.58 -1.18 24.23
C LEU A 425 -15.76 -1.41 22.72
N LEU A 426 -15.14 -2.47 22.17
CA LEU A 426 -15.34 -2.88 20.78
C LEU A 426 -16.81 -3.19 20.49
N GLY A 427 -17.48 -3.92 21.38
CA GLY A 427 -18.91 -4.22 21.25
C GLY A 427 -19.77 -2.96 21.16
N LYS A 428 -19.43 -1.91 21.93
CA LYS A 428 -20.09 -0.60 21.84
C LYS A 428 -19.79 0.12 20.54
N LEU A 429 -18.54 0.12 20.08
CA LEU A 429 -18.17 0.71 18.79
C LEU A 429 -18.88 0.01 17.62
N LYS A 430 -18.96 -1.33 17.63
CA LYS A 430 -19.66 -2.12 16.60
C LYS A 430 -21.17 -1.88 16.64
N ALA A 431 -21.76 -1.78 17.83
CA ALA A 431 -23.19 -1.50 17.98
C ALA A 431 -23.57 -0.07 17.55
N ALA A 432 -22.65 0.88 17.70
CA ALA A 432 -22.84 2.29 17.35
C ALA A 432 -22.62 2.58 15.86
N GLY A 433 -21.70 1.84 15.22
CA GLY A 433 -21.24 2.12 13.87
C GLY A 433 -22.32 1.99 12.81
N ARG A 434 -22.18 2.76 11.73
CA ARG A 434 -23.08 2.74 10.58
C ARG A 434 -22.94 1.41 9.83
N PRO A 435 -24.00 0.58 9.68
CA PRO A 435 -23.87 -0.69 8.97
C PRO A 435 -23.50 -0.49 7.49
N ILE A 436 -22.40 -1.10 7.04
CA ILE A 436 -22.03 -1.17 5.62
C ILE A 436 -22.21 -2.60 5.15
N VAL A 437 -23.17 -2.81 4.26
CA VAL A 437 -23.37 -4.09 3.56
C VAL A 437 -22.48 -4.06 2.32
N TYR A 438 -21.46 -4.92 2.28
CA TYR A 438 -20.56 -5.08 1.15
C TYR A 438 -20.60 -6.53 0.69
N GLY A 439 -21.31 -6.77 -0.42
CA GLY A 439 -21.63 -8.12 -0.88
C GLY A 439 -22.59 -8.80 0.09
N GLU A 440 -22.20 -9.95 0.64
CA GLU A 440 -23.01 -10.72 1.61
C GLU A 440 -22.67 -10.39 3.07
N VAL A 441 -21.69 -9.53 3.33
CA VAL A 441 -21.18 -9.25 4.68
C VAL A 441 -21.59 -7.85 5.11
N THR A 442 -22.02 -7.72 6.37
CA THR A 442 -22.28 -6.43 7.01
C THR A 442 -21.22 -6.15 8.06
N VAL A 443 -20.47 -5.06 7.90
CA VAL A 443 -19.48 -4.58 8.87
C VAL A 443 -19.80 -3.12 9.18
N PRO A 444 -19.86 -2.71 10.46
CA PRO A 444 -20.15 -1.32 10.81
C PRO A 444 -18.95 -0.41 10.54
N ARG A 445 -19.19 0.76 9.93
CA ARG A 445 -18.24 1.87 9.88
C ARG A 445 -18.27 2.63 11.20
N LEU A 446 -17.09 2.89 11.76
CA LEU A 446 -16.87 3.55 13.04
C LEU A 446 -17.71 4.83 13.21
N ASP A 447 -18.45 4.91 14.31
CA ASP A 447 -19.15 6.13 14.72
C ASP A 447 -18.94 6.33 16.23
N VAL A 448 -17.86 7.04 16.58
CA VAL A 448 -17.49 7.24 17.98
C VAL A 448 -18.43 8.23 18.67
N GLY A 449 -19.07 9.11 17.89
CA GLY A 449 -20.14 10.00 18.34
C GLY A 449 -21.31 9.22 18.95
N VAL A 450 -21.93 8.30 18.21
CA VAL A 450 -23.01 7.45 18.79
C VAL A 450 -22.51 6.58 19.92
N ALA A 451 -21.29 6.05 19.84
CA ALA A 451 -20.76 5.18 20.89
C ALA A 451 -20.66 5.88 22.25
N ILE A 452 -20.29 7.17 22.27
CA ILE A 452 -20.06 7.94 23.50
C ILE A 452 -21.27 8.79 23.92
N LEU A 453 -21.95 9.42 22.94
CA LEU A 453 -23.06 10.34 23.18
C LEU A 453 -24.42 9.63 23.21
N GLY A 454 -24.46 8.39 22.73
CA GLY A 454 -25.70 7.63 22.52
C GLY A 454 -26.42 8.03 21.24
N GLY A 455 -27.48 7.30 20.93
CA GLY A 455 -28.26 7.47 19.70
C GLY A 455 -28.41 6.15 18.94
N ALA A 456 -29.18 6.18 17.87
CA ALA A 456 -29.25 5.06 16.94
C ALA A 456 -28.13 5.17 15.90
N PRO A 457 -27.56 4.05 15.43
CA PRO A 457 -26.68 4.04 14.27
C PRO A 457 -27.36 4.70 13.06
N GLN A 458 -26.55 5.33 12.22
CA GLN A 458 -27.02 5.85 10.94
C GLN A 458 -27.60 4.72 10.07
N PRO A 459 -28.58 5.00 9.19
CA PRO A 459 -29.12 3.99 8.27
C PRO A 459 -28.00 3.33 7.46
N GLY A 460 -28.10 2.01 7.31
CA GLY A 460 -27.09 1.23 6.62
C GLY A 460 -26.96 1.60 5.14
N VAL A 461 -25.76 1.41 4.60
CA VAL A 461 -25.47 1.59 3.17
C VAL A 461 -25.20 0.21 2.56
N SER A 462 -25.79 -0.07 1.40
CA SER A 462 -25.55 -1.31 0.67
C SER A 462 -24.73 -1.04 -0.58
N GLN A 463 -23.70 -1.86 -0.77
CA GLN A 463 -22.73 -1.80 -1.83
C GLN A 463 -22.50 -3.21 -2.34
N GLN A 464 -22.35 -3.35 -3.64
CA GLN A 464 -21.82 -4.58 -4.23
C GLN A 464 -20.33 -4.39 -4.43
N PRO A 465 -19.50 -5.40 -4.18
CA PRO A 465 -18.15 -5.39 -4.69
C PRO A 465 -18.25 -5.23 -6.20
N GLU A 466 -17.53 -4.26 -6.75
CA GLU A 466 -17.34 -4.15 -8.20
C GLU A 466 -16.98 -5.56 -8.73
N PRO A 467 -17.71 -6.11 -9.72
CA PRO A 467 -17.35 -7.40 -10.30
C PRO A 467 -15.93 -7.26 -10.83
N GLY A 468 -14.98 -7.91 -10.16
CA GLY A 468 -13.56 -7.57 -10.19
C GLY A 468 -13.10 -7.07 -11.56
N GLY A 469 -12.96 -5.75 -11.68
CA GLY A 469 -12.25 -5.14 -12.79
C GLY A 469 -10.86 -5.76 -12.85
N ASP A 470 -10.39 -6.05 -14.06
CA ASP A 470 -9.04 -6.54 -14.30
C ASP A 470 -8.06 -5.64 -13.51
N PRO A 471 -7.06 -6.16 -12.79
CA PRO A 471 -5.95 -5.33 -12.28
C PRO A 471 -5.09 -4.71 -13.40
N GLY A 472 -5.65 -4.59 -14.61
CA GLY A 472 -5.08 -4.02 -15.81
C GLY A 472 -6.09 -3.33 -16.73
N ASP A 473 -7.32 -3.07 -16.27
CA ASP A 473 -8.24 -2.16 -16.97
C ASP A 473 -7.98 -0.74 -16.49
N ASP A 474 -7.34 0.01 -17.39
CA ASP A 474 -7.24 1.47 -17.41
C ASP A 474 -8.66 2.09 -17.34
N PRO A 475 -8.89 3.24 -16.68
CA PRO A 475 -10.22 3.84 -16.54
C PRO A 475 -10.88 4.33 -17.85
N SER A 476 -10.32 4.04 -19.03
CA SER A 476 -10.69 4.70 -20.29
C SER A 476 -11.71 3.97 -21.18
N ASP A 477 -12.18 2.77 -20.82
CA ASP A 477 -13.12 2.03 -21.68
C ASP A 477 -14.48 1.75 -21.00
N THR A 478 -15.33 2.77 -20.96
CA THR A 478 -16.80 2.54 -20.97
C THR A 478 -17.36 2.95 -22.33
N PRO A 479 -18.05 2.06 -23.07
CA PRO A 479 -18.73 2.46 -24.30
C PRO A 479 -19.94 3.34 -23.96
N THR A 480 -19.91 4.58 -24.43
CA THR A 480 -20.97 5.57 -24.30
C THR A 480 -22.23 5.11 -25.06
N PRO A 481 -23.44 5.17 -24.47
CA PRO A 481 -24.68 5.06 -25.24
C PRO A 481 -24.99 6.38 -25.98
N ASP A 482 -25.25 6.26 -27.27
CA ASP A 482 -25.57 7.33 -28.23
C ASP A 482 -26.88 8.10 -27.87
N PRO A 483 -26.89 9.46 -27.81
CA PRO A 483 -28.08 10.25 -27.53
C PRO A 483 -28.67 10.86 -28.82
N SER A 484 -29.74 10.26 -29.35
CA SER A 484 -30.69 10.90 -30.28
C SER A 484 -31.92 9.99 -30.34
N SER A 485 -33.15 10.38 -30.04
CA SER A 485 -33.87 11.64 -30.25
C SER A 485 -35.14 11.63 -29.38
N GLY A 486 -35.46 12.76 -28.75
CA GLY A 486 -36.78 12.96 -28.14
C GLY A 486 -37.89 13.18 -29.18
N PRO A 487 -39.15 13.04 -28.77
CA PRO A 487 -40.08 14.15 -29.02
C PRO A 487 -40.80 14.65 -27.76
N GLU A 488 -41.17 15.92 -27.88
CA GLU A 488 -41.75 16.92 -26.96
C GLU A 488 -43.10 16.53 -26.31
N PRO A 489 -43.50 17.14 -25.17
CA PRO A 489 -44.67 16.72 -24.39
C PRO A 489 -45.95 17.47 -24.77
N GLU A 490 -47.11 16.84 -24.55
CA GLU A 490 -48.42 17.48 -24.59
C GLU A 490 -49.34 16.98 -23.45
N PRO A 491 -50.40 17.72 -23.10
CA PRO A 491 -50.66 18.19 -21.73
C PRO A 491 -51.58 17.29 -20.89
N VAL A 492 -51.48 17.50 -19.57
CA VAL A 492 -52.30 16.91 -18.51
C VAL A 492 -53.74 17.44 -18.54
N PRO A 493 -54.75 16.57 -18.34
CA PRO A 493 -55.95 16.94 -17.62
C PRO A 493 -55.99 16.23 -16.26
N ASP A 494 -56.23 17.06 -15.25
CA ASP A 494 -56.53 16.74 -13.86
C ASP A 494 -57.91 16.09 -13.76
N ASP A 495 -58.00 14.95 -13.07
CA ASP A 495 -59.26 14.41 -12.53
C ASP A 495 -58.93 13.39 -11.44
N THR A 496 -58.80 13.87 -10.20
CA THR A 496 -58.83 13.04 -8.99
C THR A 496 -60.25 12.53 -8.70
N PRO A 497 -60.38 11.27 -8.28
CA PRO A 497 -61.20 10.99 -7.11
C PRO A 497 -60.45 10.16 -6.04
N ASP A 498 -60.77 10.48 -4.78
CA ASP A 498 -60.24 9.92 -3.52
C ASP A 498 -60.34 8.37 -3.41
N PRO A 499 -59.52 7.73 -2.54
CA PRO A 499 -59.19 6.31 -2.63
C PRO A 499 -60.18 5.39 -1.90
N THR A 500 -60.40 4.20 -2.47
CA THR A 500 -60.91 3.02 -1.75
C THR A 500 -59.74 2.14 -1.28
N PRO A 501 -59.78 1.57 -0.06
CA PRO A 501 -58.68 0.78 0.48
C PRO A 501 -58.62 -0.60 -0.17
N VAL A 502 -57.47 -0.91 -0.79
CA VAL A 502 -57.12 -2.25 -1.30
C VAL A 502 -56.35 -3.00 -0.19
N PRO A 503 -56.68 -4.28 0.10
CA PRO A 503 -55.97 -5.05 1.12
C PRO A 503 -54.54 -5.42 0.65
N LEU A 504 -53.57 -5.27 1.54
CA LEU A 504 -52.16 -5.64 1.32
C LEU A 504 -51.99 -7.14 1.06
N PRO A 505 -51.09 -7.56 0.15
CA PRO A 505 -50.76 -8.96 -0.02
C PRO A 505 -49.91 -9.48 1.15
N THR A 506 -50.35 -10.58 1.76
CA THR A 506 -49.53 -11.37 2.69
C THR A 506 -48.48 -12.14 1.90
N VAL A 507 -47.20 -11.82 2.09
CA VAL A 507 -46.08 -12.61 1.56
C VAL A 507 -45.77 -13.72 2.55
N THR A 508 -46.13 -14.96 2.20
CA THR A 508 -45.70 -16.16 2.93
C THR A 508 -44.29 -16.54 2.44
N VAL A 509 -43.28 -16.36 3.30
CA VAL A 509 -41.90 -16.80 3.03
C VAL A 509 -41.80 -18.29 3.39
N THR A 510 -41.71 -19.15 2.39
CA THR A 510 -41.36 -20.56 2.58
C THR A 510 -39.85 -20.68 2.68
N VAL A 511 -39.33 -20.91 3.89
CA VAL A 511 -37.90 -21.18 4.12
C VAL A 511 -37.63 -22.65 3.76
N THR A 512 -37.01 -22.88 2.61
CA THR A 512 -36.46 -24.20 2.28
C THR A 512 -35.05 -24.29 2.87
N VAL A 513 -34.92 -24.93 4.03
CA VAL A 513 -33.61 -25.27 4.60
C VAL A 513 -33.03 -26.41 3.77
N THR A 514 -32.15 -26.08 2.82
CA THR A 514 -31.27 -27.07 2.21
C THR A 514 -30.10 -27.26 3.16
N ALA A 515 -30.03 -28.40 3.85
CA ALA A 515 -28.85 -28.74 4.63
C ALA A 515 -27.66 -28.88 3.68
N THR A 516 -26.73 -27.94 3.72
CA THR A 516 -25.42 -28.09 3.09
C THR A 516 -24.74 -29.30 3.75
N PRO A 517 -24.41 -30.36 3.00
CA PRO A 517 -23.67 -31.48 3.57
C PRO A 517 -22.33 -30.97 4.11
N PRO A 518 -21.82 -31.53 5.22
CA PRO A 518 -20.56 -31.10 5.80
C PRO A 518 -19.46 -31.15 4.75
N ALA A 519 -18.64 -30.09 4.70
CA ALA A 519 -17.49 -29.99 3.81
C ALA A 519 -16.70 -31.31 3.86
N ALA A 520 -16.60 -31.97 2.71
CA ALA A 520 -15.81 -33.17 2.58
C ALA A 520 -14.38 -32.87 3.05
N ALA A 521 -13.79 -33.79 3.82
CA ALA A 521 -12.38 -33.73 4.18
C ALA A 521 -11.53 -33.43 2.92
N PRO A 522 -10.47 -32.59 3.02
CA PRO A 522 -9.75 -32.12 1.85
C PRO A 522 -9.27 -33.32 1.03
N ALA A 523 -9.72 -33.38 -0.23
CA ALA A 523 -9.25 -34.39 -1.17
C ALA A 523 -7.72 -34.37 -1.18
N VAL A 524 -7.10 -35.54 -1.03
CA VAL A 524 -5.64 -35.66 -1.01
C VAL A 524 -5.11 -35.06 -2.31
N CYS A 525 -4.39 -33.94 -2.18
CA CYS A 525 -3.82 -33.25 -3.33
C CYS A 525 -2.78 -34.18 -4.00
N THR A 526 -3.10 -34.63 -5.21
CA THR A 526 -2.30 -35.59 -5.99
C THR A 526 -2.00 -35.04 -7.37
N ARG A 527 -0.94 -35.55 -8.00
CA ARG A 527 -0.59 -35.17 -9.37
C ARG A 527 -1.73 -35.48 -10.34
N GLY A 528 -1.91 -34.60 -11.32
CA GLY A 528 -2.85 -34.79 -12.41
C GLY A 528 -2.48 -35.93 -13.36
N LYS A 529 -3.41 -36.25 -14.27
CA LYS A 529 -3.24 -37.23 -15.35
C LYS A 529 -3.09 -36.57 -16.72
N GLY A 530 -2.78 -35.28 -16.75
CA GLY A 530 -2.55 -34.51 -17.96
C GLY A 530 -1.44 -35.14 -18.80
N ARG A 531 -1.66 -35.19 -20.11
CA ARG A 531 -0.72 -35.81 -21.07
C ARG A 531 -0.03 -34.79 -21.96
N THR A 532 -0.45 -33.52 -21.89
CA THR A 532 0.06 -32.47 -22.76
C THR A 532 0.80 -31.44 -21.92
N THR A 533 1.99 -31.08 -22.36
CA THR A 533 2.74 -29.97 -21.76
C THR A 533 2.12 -28.65 -22.20
N LEU A 534 1.93 -27.75 -21.25
CA LEU A 534 1.51 -26.38 -21.50
C LEU A 534 2.75 -25.47 -21.47
N THR A 535 2.81 -24.54 -22.40
CA THR A 535 3.80 -23.46 -22.38
C THR A 535 3.54 -22.53 -21.21
N ALA A 536 4.52 -21.71 -20.84
CA ALA A 536 4.31 -20.73 -19.77
C ALA A 536 3.18 -19.73 -20.08
N ALA A 537 2.97 -19.37 -21.35
CA ALA A 537 1.85 -18.52 -21.77
C ALA A 537 0.50 -19.23 -21.61
N GLN A 538 0.42 -20.54 -21.92
CA GLN A 538 -0.78 -21.33 -21.69
C GLN A 538 -1.06 -21.53 -20.20
N TRP A 539 -0.02 -21.77 -19.40
CA TRP A 539 -0.16 -21.79 -17.95
C TRP A 539 -0.64 -20.44 -17.41
N ALA A 540 -0.19 -19.31 -17.97
CA ALA A 540 -0.69 -17.98 -17.59
C ALA A 540 -2.20 -17.85 -17.86
N VAL A 541 -2.72 -18.46 -18.93
CA VAL A 541 -4.16 -18.51 -19.21
C VAL A 541 -4.88 -19.41 -18.20
N GLU A 542 -4.33 -20.59 -17.91
CA GLU A 542 -4.93 -21.52 -16.94
C GLU A 542 -5.00 -20.92 -15.54
N VAL A 543 -3.97 -20.19 -15.08
CA VAL A 543 -3.97 -19.58 -13.74
C VAL A 543 -4.64 -18.20 -13.67
N ALA A 544 -5.05 -17.63 -14.80
CA ALA A 544 -5.84 -16.40 -14.83
C ALA A 544 -7.27 -16.72 -14.40
N ARG A 545 -7.71 -16.13 -13.28
CA ARG A 545 -9.03 -16.36 -12.68
C ARG A 545 -10.14 -16.22 -13.74
N GLY A 546 -10.94 -17.28 -13.90
CA GLY A 546 -12.07 -17.32 -14.82
C GLY A 546 -11.76 -17.48 -16.31
N ARG A 547 -10.48 -17.62 -16.72
CA ARG A 547 -10.08 -17.77 -18.13
C ARG A 547 -9.51 -19.16 -18.48
N GLY A 548 -9.12 -19.94 -17.48
CA GLY A 548 -8.57 -21.30 -17.62
C GLY A 548 -9.62 -22.39 -17.78
N THR A 549 -9.18 -23.58 -18.20
CA THR A 549 -10.01 -24.79 -18.28
C THR A 549 -9.90 -25.68 -17.04
N LEU A 550 -8.84 -25.48 -16.24
CA LEU A 550 -8.62 -26.18 -14.98
C LEU A 550 -9.30 -25.44 -13.80
N PRO A 551 -10.01 -26.14 -12.89
CA PRO A 551 -10.58 -25.52 -11.70
C PRO A 551 -9.50 -24.94 -10.78
N ASP A 552 -9.80 -23.81 -10.13
CA ASP A 552 -8.91 -23.14 -9.18
C ASP A 552 -8.39 -24.07 -8.08
N GLU A 553 -9.24 -24.97 -7.57
CA GLU A 553 -8.85 -26.00 -6.60
C GLU A 553 -7.74 -26.94 -7.12
N THR A 554 -7.78 -27.29 -8.41
CA THR A 554 -6.80 -28.16 -9.07
C THR A 554 -5.49 -27.41 -9.28
N LEU A 555 -5.57 -26.15 -9.70
CA LEU A 555 -4.40 -25.28 -9.89
C LEU A 555 -3.70 -24.99 -8.57
N ASN A 556 -4.46 -24.69 -7.51
CA ASN A 556 -3.94 -24.52 -6.16
C ASN A 556 -3.28 -25.82 -5.63
N CYS A 557 -3.85 -26.98 -5.93
CA CYS A 557 -3.18 -28.26 -5.65
C CYS A 557 -1.86 -28.42 -6.41
N TYR A 558 -1.80 -28.06 -7.70
CA TYR A 558 -0.58 -28.15 -8.49
C TYR A 558 0.53 -27.23 -7.98
N LEU A 559 0.19 -26.01 -7.56
CA LEU A 559 1.13 -25.08 -6.93
C LEU A 559 1.67 -25.65 -5.61
N ARG A 560 0.82 -26.28 -4.78
CA ARG A 560 1.26 -26.97 -3.55
C ARG A 560 2.20 -28.15 -3.84
N LEU A 561 1.93 -28.94 -4.89
CA LEU A 561 2.82 -30.03 -5.30
C LEU A 561 4.16 -29.52 -5.79
N ALA A 562 4.15 -28.49 -6.65
CA ALA A 562 5.35 -27.84 -7.16
C ALA A 562 6.22 -27.29 -6.02
N ALA A 563 5.60 -26.62 -5.04
CA ALA A 563 6.28 -26.09 -3.85
C ALA A 563 6.94 -27.19 -3.00
N LYS A 564 6.30 -28.36 -2.86
CA LYS A 564 6.86 -29.49 -2.11
C LYS A 564 8.01 -30.21 -2.84
N ALA A 565 8.02 -30.16 -4.18
CA ALA A 565 8.97 -30.92 -4.99
C ALA A 565 10.25 -30.15 -5.33
N SER A 566 10.19 -28.81 -5.29
CA SER A 566 11.33 -27.93 -5.50
C SER A 566 12.15 -27.73 -4.21
N THR A 567 13.48 -27.66 -4.34
CA THR A 567 14.40 -27.40 -3.22
C THR A 567 14.97 -25.97 -3.20
N VAL A 568 14.60 -25.15 -4.19
CA VAL A 568 15.21 -23.84 -4.46
C VAL A 568 14.18 -22.72 -4.60
N PHE A 569 12.92 -22.98 -4.24
CA PHE A 569 11.88 -21.96 -4.36
C PHE A 569 11.28 -21.46 -3.03
N PRO A 570 12.05 -20.80 -2.15
CA PRO A 570 11.49 -19.88 -1.15
C PRO A 570 10.86 -18.61 -1.77
N GLU A 571 11.13 -18.31 -3.05
CA GLU A 571 10.61 -17.11 -3.72
C GLU A 571 9.33 -17.40 -4.56
N ILE A 572 9.14 -18.64 -5.06
CA ILE A 572 7.87 -19.11 -5.69
C ILE A 572 6.97 -19.82 -4.67
N THR A 573 7.40 -20.03 -3.43
CA THR A 573 6.45 -20.20 -2.31
C THR A 573 5.60 -18.95 -2.07
N ARG A 574 5.97 -17.79 -2.66
CA ARG A 574 5.08 -16.62 -2.82
C ARG A 574 4.08 -16.77 -3.97
N ALA A 575 4.33 -17.65 -4.95
CA ALA A 575 3.39 -18.13 -5.96
C ALA A 575 2.55 -19.33 -5.47
N SER A 576 2.23 -19.35 -4.18
CA SER A 576 1.29 -20.29 -3.56
C SER A 576 -0.16 -20.02 -3.96
N THR A 577 -0.41 -18.89 -4.63
CA THR A 577 -1.71 -18.45 -5.12
C THR A 577 -1.69 -18.28 -6.64
N LEU A 578 -2.86 -18.38 -7.26
CA LEU A 578 -3.03 -18.20 -8.70
C LEU A 578 -2.55 -16.82 -9.17
N GLY A 579 -2.79 -15.76 -8.39
CA GLY A 579 -2.38 -14.39 -8.74
C GLY A 579 -0.87 -14.19 -8.78
N THR A 580 -0.13 -14.76 -7.82
CA THR A 580 1.34 -14.65 -7.86
C THR A 580 1.95 -15.62 -8.88
N ALA A 581 1.35 -16.80 -9.08
CA ALA A 581 1.72 -17.68 -10.19
C ALA A 581 1.52 -16.98 -11.56
N TYR A 582 0.42 -16.24 -11.72
CA TYR A 582 0.13 -15.45 -12.92
C TYR A 582 1.20 -14.39 -13.18
N ARG A 583 1.60 -13.62 -12.16
CA ARG A 583 2.66 -12.59 -12.28
C ARG A 583 4.03 -13.17 -12.67
N VAL A 584 4.36 -14.37 -12.20
CA VAL A 584 5.59 -15.08 -12.62
C VAL A 584 5.48 -15.59 -14.05
N LEU A 585 4.30 -16.09 -14.45
CA LEU A 585 4.07 -16.63 -15.79
C LEU A 585 3.93 -15.53 -16.86
N LYS A 586 3.43 -14.36 -16.47
CA LYS A 586 3.20 -13.18 -17.31
C LYS A 586 3.73 -11.92 -16.61
N PRO A 587 5.06 -11.73 -16.52
CA PRO A 587 5.65 -10.54 -15.93
C PRO A 587 5.35 -9.30 -16.79
N SER A 588 5.13 -8.16 -16.15
CA SER A 588 4.89 -6.85 -16.78
C SER A 588 6.07 -5.88 -16.57
N GLY A 589 6.04 -4.74 -17.27
CA GLY A 589 7.03 -3.66 -17.10
C GLY A 589 8.46 -4.00 -17.52
N LYS A 590 9.43 -3.22 -17.02
CA LYS A 590 10.88 -3.39 -17.34
C LYS A 590 11.42 -4.76 -16.90
N ALA A 591 10.87 -5.33 -15.82
CA ALA A 591 11.24 -6.64 -15.30
C ALA A 591 10.96 -7.80 -16.27
N ALA A 592 9.93 -7.69 -17.13
CA ALA A 592 9.55 -8.70 -18.12
C ALA A 592 10.65 -9.02 -19.16
N LYS A 593 11.58 -8.09 -19.39
CA LYS A 593 12.68 -8.23 -20.36
C LYS A 593 13.93 -8.89 -19.77
N SER A 594 13.95 -9.15 -18.45
CA SER A 594 15.13 -9.71 -17.79
C SER A 594 15.31 -11.22 -18.10
N ALA A 595 16.58 -11.65 -18.20
CA ALA A 595 16.91 -13.07 -18.36
C ALA A 595 16.41 -13.91 -17.16
N LYS A 596 16.32 -13.29 -15.98
CA LYS A 596 15.75 -13.87 -14.76
C LYS A 596 14.25 -14.11 -14.89
N ALA A 597 13.47 -13.10 -15.28
CA ALA A 597 12.02 -13.28 -15.48
C ALA A 597 11.71 -14.31 -16.56
N ALA A 598 12.48 -14.33 -17.65
CA ALA A 598 12.36 -15.35 -18.67
C ALA A 598 12.67 -16.76 -18.12
N PHE A 599 13.65 -16.89 -17.23
CA PHE A 599 14.04 -18.14 -16.61
C PHE A 599 13.03 -18.62 -15.55
N ASP A 600 12.60 -17.75 -14.65
CA ASP A 600 11.65 -18.04 -13.57
C ASP A 600 10.29 -18.48 -14.15
N ARG A 601 9.84 -17.82 -15.23
CA ARG A 601 8.65 -18.21 -16.00
C ARG A 601 8.72 -19.64 -16.54
N GLU A 602 9.85 -20.00 -17.18
CA GLU A 602 10.03 -21.34 -17.74
C GLU A 602 10.19 -22.40 -16.65
N LEU A 603 10.80 -22.04 -15.53
CA LEU A 603 11.01 -22.96 -14.42
C LEU A 603 9.68 -23.25 -13.68
N LEU A 604 8.82 -22.25 -13.48
CA LEU A 604 7.48 -22.46 -12.93
C LEU A 604 6.59 -23.31 -13.86
N ALA A 605 6.61 -23.03 -15.17
CA ALA A 605 5.88 -23.83 -16.15
C ALA A 605 6.34 -25.31 -16.13
N ALA A 606 7.62 -25.58 -15.89
CA ALA A 606 8.14 -26.93 -15.81
C ALA A 606 7.63 -27.70 -14.57
N TRP A 607 7.54 -27.03 -13.43
CA TRP A 607 6.96 -27.59 -12.22
C TRP A 607 5.45 -27.81 -12.32
N LEU A 608 4.73 -26.87 -12.94
CA LEU A 608 3.29 -27.03 -13.22
C LEU A 608 3.03 -28.17 -14.21
N ASN A 609 3.84 -28.32 -15.25
CA ASN A 609 3.77 -29.46 -16.18
C ASN A 609 4.05 -30.80 -15.49
N TRP A 610 4.94 -30.83 -14.50
CA TRP A 610 5.14 -32.02 -13.67
C TRP A 610 3.90 -32.30 -12.80
N ALA A 611 3.38 -31.29 -12.08
CA ALA A 611 2.22 -31.42 -11.21
C ALA A 611 0.96 -31.83 -11.98
N HIS A 612 0.77 -31.30 -13.19
CA HIS A 612 -0.30 -31.65 -14.13
C HIS A 612 -0.26 -33.10 -14.60
N GLY A 613 0.89 -33.77 -14.52
CA GLY A 613 1.08 -35.16 -14.97
C GLY A 613 1.82 -35.28 -16.31
N ALA A 614 1.98 -34.18 -17.05
CA ALA A 614 2.52 -34.17 -18.40
C ALA A 614 4.04 -34.43 -18.47
N VAL A 615 4.76 -34.19 -17.38
CA VAL A 615 6.21 -34.39 -17.28
C VAL A 615 6.56 -35.39 -16.18
N ASN A 616 7.39 -36.38 -16.49
CA ASN A 616 7.93 -37.32 -15.50
C ASN A 616 9.38 -36.97 -15.15
N LEU A 617 9.70 -36.88 -13.86
CA LEU A 617 11.03 -36.54 -13.36
C LEU A 617 12.10 -37.55 -13.77
N THR A 618 11.73 -38.81 -14.02
CA THR A 618 12.66 -39.86 -14.48
C THR A 618 12.87 -39.87 -15.99
N ALA A 619 12.10 -39.09 -16.76
CA ALA A 619 12.28 -39.00 -18.20
C ALA A 619 13.61 -38.32 -18.55
N LYS A 620 14.21 -38.68 -19.69
CA LYS A 620 15.44 -38.03 -20.17
C LYS A 620 15.14 -36.59 -20.60
N ALA A 621 15.97 -35.62 -20.24
CA ALA A 621 15.88 -34.21 -20.64
C ALA A 621 16.82 -33.85 -21.80
N GLY A 622 17.70 -34.77 -22.20
CA GLY A 622 18.69 -34.62 -23.28
C GLY A 622 20.01 -35.25 -22.85
N GLY A 623 20.72 -35.92 -23.77
CA GLY A 623 21.92 -36.69 -23.41
C GLY A 623 21.65 -37.74 -22.32
N THR A 624 22.46 -37.75 -21.26
CA THR A 624 22.37 -38.66 -20.10
C THR A 624 21.57 -38.10 -18.92
N SER A 625 21.07 -36.87 -18.99
CA SER A 625 20.38 -36.19 -17.88
C SER A 625 18.88 -36.52 -17.83
N THR A 626 18.32 -36.66 -16.62
CA THR A 626 16.88 -36.75 -16.38
C THR A 626 16.25 -35.37 -16.15
N VAL A 627 14.94 -35.25 -16.30
CA VAL A 627 14.20 -34.02 -15.98
C VAL A 627 14.44 -33.60 -14.52
N LYS A 628 14.50 -34.56 -13.58
CA LYS A 628 14.88 -34.29 -12.19
C LYS A 628 16.22 -33.59 -12.09
N THR A 629 17.24 -34.11 -12.78
CA THR A 629 18.59 -33.52 -12.75
C THR A 629 18.66 -32.18 -13.47
N ALA A 630 17.87 -31.98 -14.54
CA ALA A 630 17.78 -30.72 -15.26
C ALA A 630 17.12 -29.63 -14.40
N LEU A 631 16.00 -29.95 -13.73
CA LEU A 631 15.33 -29.05 -12.78
C LEU A 631 16.22 -28.73 -11.58
N ALA A 632 16.83 -29.73 -10.95
CA ALA A 632 17.75 -29.51 -9.83
C ALA A 632 18.99 -28.67 -10.23
N SER A 633 19.49 -28.83 -11.46
CA SER A 633 20.62 -28.03 -11.97
C SER A 633 20.20 -26.60 -12.30
N ALA A 634 19.00 -26.41 -12.85
CA ALA A 634 18.42 -25.10 -13.13
C ALA A 634 18.18 -24.32 -11.82
N GLU A 635 17.62 -25.01 -10.83
CA GLU A 635 17.49 -24.54 -9.45
C GLU A 635 18.85 -24.14 -8.86
N LYS A 636 19.84 -25.03 -8.83
CA LYS A 636 21.18 -24.70 -8.31
C LYS A 636 21.82 -23.49 -9.02
N ARG A 637 21.64 -23.36 -10.35
CA ARG A 637 22.13 -22.22 -11.14
C ARG A 637 21.47 -20.91 -10.73
N ARG A 638 20.17 -20.94 -10.41
CA ARG A 638 19.39 -19.81 -9.91
C ARG A 638 19.84 -19.35 -8.53
N LEU A 639 20.15 -20.28 -7.61
CA LEU A 639 20.70 -19.93 -6.28
C LEU A 639 22.10 -19.33 -6.36
N ALA A 640 22.95 -19.90 -7.22
CA ALA A 640 24.35 -19.51 -7.30
C ALA A 640 24.58 -18.18 -8.04
N ARG A 641 23.51 -17.43 -8.39
CA ARG A 641 23.54 -16.18 -9.18
C ARG A 641 24.41 -16.29 -10.45
N GLN A 642 24.44 -17.48 -11.04
CA GLN A 642 25.17 -17.74 -12.28
C GLN A 642 24.44 -17.14 -13.47
N SER A 643 25.15 -16.87 -14.57
CA SER A 643 24.54 -16.36 -15.79
C SER A 643 23.36 -17.23 -16.25
N LEU A 644 22.21 -16.58 -16.41
CA LEU A 644 20.94 -17.16 -16.88
C LEU A 644 20.73 -16.95 -18.39
N SER A 645 21.71 -16.36 -19.08
CA SER A 645 21.68 -16.20 -20.53
C SER A 645 21.54 -17.57 -21.22
N GLY A 646 20.50 -17.73 -22.04
CA GLY A 646 20.17 -19.00 -22.71
C GLY A 646 19.59 -20.11 -21.82
N ALA A 647 19.60 -19.97 -20.49
CA ALA A 647 19.12 -21.00 -19.56
C ALA A 647 17.59 -21.18 -19.61
N ALA A 648 16.84 -20.10 -19.82
CA ALA A 648 15.40 -20.14 -20.05
C ALA A 648 15.04 -20.93 -21.32
N SER A 649 15.79 -20.69 -22.40
CA SER A 649 15.64 -21.42 -23.68
C SER A 649 15.96 -22.90 -23.52
N ALA A 650 16.99 -23.23 -22.73
CA ALA A 650 17.34 -24.61 -22.40
C ALA A 650 16.21 -25.31 -21.63
N LEU A 651 15.66 -24.70 -20.57
CA LEU A 651 14.51 -25.24 -19.82
C LEU A 651 13.29 -25.44 -20.70
N ARG A 652 12.95 -24.42 -21.50
CA ARG A 652 11.83 -24.49 -22.45
C ARG A 652 11.97 -25.70 -23.37
N LYS A 653 13.14 -25.87 -24.00
CA LYS A 653 13.43 -26.95 -24.97
C LYS A 653 13.54 -28.32 -24.32
N GLN A 654 14.12 -28.41 -23.13
CA GLN A 654 14.41 -29.69 -22.46
C GLN A 654 13.22 -30.24 -21.68
N VAL A 655 12.33 -29.37 -21.19
CA VAL A 655 11.25 -29.76 -20.27
C VAL A 655 9.86 -29.32 -20.76
N ASN A 656 9.65 -28.05 -21.09
CA ASN A 656 8.31 -27.51 -21.34
C ASN A 656 7.73 -27.77 -22.73
N THR A 657 8.57 -28.03 -23.74
CA THR A 657 8.10 -28.25 -25.13
C THR A 657 8.36 -29.66 -25.63
N ARG A 658 8.71 -30.61 -24.75
CA ARG A 658 8.80 -32.02 -25.13
C ARG A 658 7.39 -32.62 -25.24
N ARG A 659 7.12 -33.29 -26.36
CA ARG A 659 6.01 -34.26 -26.43
C ARG A 659 6.34 -35.46 -25.53
N PRO A 660 5.35 -36.03 -24.81
CA PRO A 660 5.55 -37.30 -24.12
C PRO A 660 6.04 -38.34 -25.13
N ALA A 661 7.03 -39.12 -24.74
CA ALA A 661 7.43 -40.31 -25.49
C ALA A 661 6.39 -41.42 -25.30
#